data_AF-A0A096ZP44-F1
#
_entry.id   AF-A0A096ZP44-F1
#
_cell.length_a   1.000
_cell.length_b   1.000
_cell.length_c   1.000
_cell.angle_alpha   90.00
_cell.angle_beta   90.00
_cell.angle_gamma   90.00
#
_symmetry.space_group_name_H-M   'P 1'
#
loop_
_entity.id
_entity.type
_entity.pdbx_description
1 polymer ?
#
loop_
_entity_poly.entity_id
_entity_poly.type
_entity_poly.pdbx_seq_one_letter_code
_entity_poly.pdbx_strand_id
1 'polypeptide(L)'
;VVALRARALRALAGHGGMISLAASDERVRTLIAPWEDRISVAAVNSPSSVVVSGDPAALAELVTRCEDEDVRVKTLPVDYASHSRHVESIRETVLADLDDVAARPAGIPLYSTLHGERRDGTDMGPLYWYDNLRSQVRFDEAVSAAVADGNATFVEMSPHPVLTAAVQEIAADAVTIGSLHRDTAEEHLIAELARAHVHGVTVDWRAVFPATRQVALPNYPFESQRYWIAPEVSDQLAESRYRVDWRPLTTTRVAVEGSFLIHGSAPESLIRAVEAAGGRVGLLASADSEALGAAVRGIPGEIAGVLSVHTDAATHLALHQSLGEVGLRVPLWLVTSRAVALGDSEPVDPEQAMVWGIGRVMSLETPERWGGLVDLPVDATPEDVEAFVACLGVDGHEDQVAIRDRARYGRRLVRAPLETREPSWEPAGTALVTGGTGALGGHVARYLARCGVEDLVLVSRRGLDTPGAADLEAELIDLGVKTTITTCDVADREQLTELLEELRGQGRPVRTVVHTAGVPESRPLHEIDELESVCAAKVTGARLLDELCPDASTFVLFSSGAGVWGSANLGAYAAANAYLDALAQRRRSEGRAATSIAWGAWSGAGMATGDLDGLVRRGLRPMEPERALRALHQALDNGDTCVSIANVDWDRFAVGFTAARPRPLLDELVTPEAAVPAVRATPVREMTTEELLEFTHSHVAAILGHADPDAVGRDQSFTELGFDSLTAVGLRNRLQQATGLTLPATLVFDHPTVRRVANHIGQQFDSGKREPAAEASSALRDGYRQAGLSGRVRPYLDLLAGLSDFREHFDGSDDFVTDLVELADGAGEVTVICCAGTAAISGPHEFTRLAGELCGTVPVRAVPQPGYEDGQPLPSSMAAVVAVQADAVIRAQDGKPFVLVGHSAGALMAYALATELLDRGHPPRGVVLIDVYPPGNQDAMNAWLEELTTTLFDRETVRMDDTRLTALGAYDRLTAQWRPRDTGLPTLLVSASEPMGPWPDDSWKPTWPFEHETVAVPGDHFTMMQEHADAIARHIDVWLGGGSQ
;
A
#
# COMPACT_ATOMS: atom_id res chain seq x y z
N VAL A 1 -1.22 -29.25 32.57
CA VAL A 1 -2.43 -28.68 33.21
C VAL A 1 -3.29 -27.88 32.25
N VAL A 2 -2.88 -26.68 31.79
CA VAL A 2 -3.74 -25.76 30.99
C VAL A 2 -4.41 -26.44 29.78
N ALA A 3 -3.62 -27.08 28.90
CA ALA A 3 -4.15 -27.72 27.69
C ALA A 3 -5.14 -28.87 27.99
N LEU A 4 -4.84 -29.70 29.01
CA LEU A 4 -5.68 -30.84 29.39
C LEU A 4 -6.99 -30.38 30.04
N ARG A 5 -6.92 -29.32 30.86
CA ARG A 5 -8.12 -28.70 31.46
C ARG A 5 -9.01 -28.06 30.40
N ALA A 6 -8.42 -27.36 29.42
CA ALA A 6 -9.16 -26.81 28.28
C ALA A 6 -9.82 -27.90 27.42
N ARG A 7 -9.14 -29.04 27.23
CA ARG A 7 -9.71 -30.20 26.54
C ARG A 7 -10.91 -30.80 27.29
N ALA A 8 -10.80 -30.96 28.61
CA ALA A 8 -11.89 -31.47 29.44
C ALA A 8 -13.13 -30.55 29.42
N LEU A 9 -12.92 -29.23 29.38
CA LEU A 9 -14.00 -28.23 29.30
C LEU A 9 -14.87 -28.34 28.04
N ARG A 10 -14.36 -28.95 26.95
CA ARG A 10 -15.16 -29.16 25.73
C ARG A 10 -16.43 -29.99 25.99
N ALA A 11 -16.41 -30.87 27.00
CA ALA A 11 -17.60 -31.64 27.37
C ALA A 11 -18.71 -30.78 28.01
N LEU A 12 -18.40 -29.55 28.42
CA LEU A 12 -19.36 -28.61 29.02
C LEU A 12 -19.85 -27.54 28.04
N ALA A 13 -19.24 -27.43 26.85
CA ALA A 13 -19.58 -26.46 25.82
C ALA A 13 -21.06 -26.62 25.39
N GLY A 14 -21.76 -25.50 25.20
CA GLY A 14 -23.19 -25.43 24.91
C GLY A 14 -24.14 -25.74 26.08
N HIS A 15 -23.64 -26.08 27.28
CA HIS A 15 -24.48 -26.52 28.41
C HIS A 15 -24.55 -25.50 29.56
N GLY A 16 -23.93 -24.33 29.43
CA GLY A 16 -23.92 -23.32 30.47
C GLY A 16 -23.57 -21.93 29.95
N GLY A 17 -23.50 -20.96 30.86
CA GLY A 17 -23.03 -19.63 30.54
C GLY A 17 -22.47 -18.90 31.75
N MET A 18 -22.01 -17.67 31.53
CA MET A 18 -21.51 -16.79 32.58
C MET A 18 -21.94 -15.33 32.32
N ILE A 19 -22.28 -14.59 33.37
CA ILE A 19 -22.60 -13.16 33.29
C ILE A 19 -21.87 -12.38 34.38
N SER A 20 -21.44 -11.16 34.06
CA SER A 20 -20.85 -10.20 34.99
C SER A 20 -21.90 -9.21 35.45
N LEU A 21 -21.95 -8.96 36.76
CA LEU A 21 -22.88 -8.06 37.44
C LEU A 21 -22.09 -6.95 38.14
N ALA A 22 -22.48 -5.69 37.91
CA ALA A 22 -21.89 -4.54 38.59
C ALA A 22 -22.54 -4.32 39.98
N ALA A 23 -22.36 -5.26 40.90
CA ALA A 23 -22.94 -5.24 42.24
C ALA A 23 -22.04 -5.99 43.24
N SER A 24 -22.27 -5.77 44.54
CA SER A 24 -21.56 -6.48 45.61
C SER A 24 -21.96 -7.95 45.73
N ASP A 25 -21.09 -8.80 46.29
CA ASP A 25 -21.35 -10.23 46.52
C ASP A 25 -22.66 -10.45 47.32
N GLU A 26 -22.90 -9.65 48.36
CA GLU A 26 -24.13 -9.71 49.16
C GLU A 26 -25.38 -9.43 48.31
N ARG A 27 -25.31 -8.42 47.44
CA ARG A 27 -26.42 -8.07 46.55
C ARG A 27 -26.64 -9.14 45.50
N VAL A 28 -25.58 -9.67 44.89
CA VAL A 28 -25.68 -10.74 43.88
C VAL A 28 -26.24 -12.02 44.48
N ARG A 29 -25.80 -12.43 45.67
CA ARG A 29 -26.38 -13.60 46.38
C ARG A 29 -27.87 -13.45 46.62
N THR A 30 -28.33 -12.24 46.92
CA THR A 30 -29.76 -11.92 47.07
C THR A 30 -30.51 -12.02 45.73
N LEU A 31 -29.90 -11.57 44.63
CA LEU A 31 -30.49 -11.61 43.29
C LEU A 31 -30.63 -13.05 42.77
N ILE A 32 -29.63 -13.91 43.02
CA ILE A 32 -29.61 -15.28 42.50
C ILE A 32 -30.31 -16.30 43.40
N ALA A 33 -30.74 -15.93 44.62
CA ALA A 33 -31.41 -16.82 45.57
C ALA A 33 -32.56 -17.67 44.97
N PRO A 34 -33.41 -17.17 44.04
CA PRO A 34 -34.44 -17.99 43.40
C PRO A 34 -33.90 -19.12 42.51
N TRP A 35 -32.63 -19.06 42.14
CA TRP A 35 -31.92 -19.99 41.27
C TRP A 35 -30.70 -20.61 41.95
N GLU A 36 -30.65 -20.67 43.28
CA GLU A 36 -29.46 -21.12 44.04
C GLU A 36 -28.95 -22.52 43.61
N ASP A 37 -29.85 -23.38 43.16
CA ASP A 37 -29.47 -24.67 42.59
C ASP A 37 -28.85 -24.53 41.19
N ARG A 38 -29.34 -23.61 40.36
CA ARG A 38 -29.03 -23.47 38.92
C ARG A 38 -27.93 -22.44 38.59
N ILE A 39 -27.67 -21.50 39.48
CA ILE A 39 -26.69 -20.42 39.32
C ILE A 39 -25.78 -20.39 40.54
N SER A 40 -24.47 -20.30 40.30
CA SER A 40 -23.44 -20.16 41.34
C SER A 40 -22.68 -18.85 41.17
N VAL A 41 -22.20 -18.27 42.26
CA VAL A 41 -21.20 -17.19 42.19
C VAL A 41 -19.89 -17.80 41.70
N ALA A 42 -19.48 -17.38 40.50
CA ALA A 42 -18.30 -17.90 39.83
C ALA A 42 -17.03 -17.16 40.25
N ALA A 43 -17.10 -15.83 40.35
CA ALA A 43 -15.98 -15.00 40.76
C ALA A 43 -16.44 -13.74 41.51
N VAL A 44 -15.71 -13.37 42.56
CA VAL A 44 -15.78 -12.05 43.18
C VAL A 44 -14.48 -11.33 42.84
N ASN A 45 -14.56 -10.38 41.91
CA ASN A 45 -13.39 -9.70 41.36
C ASN A 45 -13.09 -8.40 42.11
N SER A 46 -14.12 -7.70 42.58
CA SER A 46 -13.98 -6.46 43.36
C SER A 46 -15.25 -6.20 44.17
N PRO A 47 -15.27 -5.19 45.07
CA PRO A 47 -16.46 -4.82 45.83
C PRO A 47 -17.71 -4.54 45.00
N SER A 48 -17.54 -4.14 43.73
CA SER A 48 -18.63 -3.86 42.79
C SER A 48 -18.66 -4.76 41.54
N SER A 49 -17.83 -5.80 41.45
CA SER A 49 -17.76 -6.69 40.28
C SER A 49 -17.81 -8.17 40.66
N VAL A 50 -18.92 -8.82 40.30
CA VAL A 50 -19.17 -10.25 40.57
C VAL A 50 -19.62 -10.96 39.31
N VAL A 51 -19.10 -12.16 39.07
CA VAL A 51 -19.48 -13.03 37.96
C VAL A 51 -20.27 -14.21 38.51
N VAL A 52 -21.36 -14.57 37.84
CA VAL A 52 -22.13 -15.78 38.13
C VAL A 52 -22.12 -16.71 36.92
N SER A 53 -22.28 -18.01 37.16
CA SER A 53 -22.33 -19.03 36.13
C SER A 53 -23.43 -20.05 36.42
N GLY A 54 -24.03 -20.63 35.38
CA GLY A 54 -25.16 -21.53 35.56
C GLY A 54 -25.88 -21.94 34.29
N ASP A 55 -27.08 -22.49 34.48
CA ASP A 55 -27.96 -22.94 33.40
C ASP A 55 -28.35 -21.74 32.50
N PRO A 56 -28.30 -21.85 31.15
CA PRO A 56 -28.55 -20.71 30.26
C PRO A 56 -29.92 -20.04 30.44
N ALA A 57 -30.98 -20.84 30.65
CA ALA A 57 -32.32 -20.34 30.89
C ALA A 57 -32.44 -19.54 32.19
N ALA A 58 -31.78 -20.01 33.26
CA ALA A 58 -31.77 -19.30 34.54
C ALA A 58 -30.97 -17.99 34.46
N LEU A 59 -29.87 -17.98 33.71
CA LEU A 59 -29.09 -16.76 33.46
C LEU A 59 -29.88 -15.74 32.64
N ALA A 60 -30.66 -16.16 31.65
CA ALA A 60 -31.54 -15.28 30.89
C ALA A 60 -32.62 -14.63 31.78
N GLU A 61 -33.27 -15.42 32.65
CA GLU A 61 -34.23 -14.90 33.64
C GLU A 61 -33.57 -13.89 34.61
N LEU A 62 -32.33 -14.15 35.03
CA LEU A 62 -31.56 -13.25 35.89
C LEU A 62 -31.18 -11.94 35.17
N VAL A 63 -30.85 -11.98 33.88
CA VAL A 63 -30.57 -10.77 33.08
C VAL A 63 -31.80 -9.87 33.06
N THR A 64 -32.98 -10.41 32.73
CA THR A 64 -34.24 -9.65 32.75
C THR A 64 -34.52 -9.04 34.12
N ARG A 65 -34.31 -9.80 35.20
CA ARG A 65 -34.47 -9.27 36.56
C ARG A 65 -33.49 -8.14 36.89
N CYS A 66 -32.24 -8.24 36.44
CA CYS A 66 -31.24 -7.19 36.66
C CYS A 66 -31.59 -5.92 35.90
N GLU A 67 -32.13 -6.04 34.68
CA GLU A 67 -32.64 -4.90 33.90
C GLU A 67 -33.82 -4.21 34.62
N ASP A 68 -34.75 -4.98 35.20
CA ASP A 68 -35.87 -4.45 35.98
C ASP A 68 -35.42 -3.74 37.29
N GLU A 69 -34.34 -4.20 37.91
CA GLU A 69 -33.78 -3.67 39.15
C GLU A 69 -32.63 -2.64 38.93
N ASP A 70 -32.41 -2.20 37.68
CA ASP A 70 -31.35 -1.24 37.26
C ASP A 70 -29.92 -1.65 37.67
N VAL A 71 -29.63 -2.96 37.62
CA VAL A 71 -28.31 -3.54 37.86
C VAL A 71 -27.62 -3.80 36.54
N ARG A 72 -26.49 -3.11 36.29
CA ARG A 72 -25.72 -3.30 35.05
C ARG A 72 -25.20 -4.74 34.95
N VAL A 73 -25.57 -5.40 33.85
CA VAL A 73 -25.21 -6.79 33.54
C VAL A 73 -24.49 -6.87 32.19
N LYS A 74 -23.54 -7.81 32.08
CA LYS A 74 -22.84 -8.11 30.83
C LYS A 74 -22.69 -9.62 30.67
N THR A 75 -23.26 -10.18 29.61
CA THR A 75 -23.03 -11.57 29.24
C THR A 75 -21.59 -11.78 28.75
N LEU A 76 -20.94 -12.82 29.24
CA LEU A 76 -19.58 -13.17 28.83
C LEU A 76 -19.66 -14.16 27.66
N PRO A 77 -18.79 -14.05 26.63
CA PRO A 77 -18.80 -14.93 25.46
C PRO A 77 -18.19 -16.31 25.81
N VAL A 78 -18.89 -17.05 26.68
CA VAL A 78 -18.51 -18.38 27.17
C VAL A 78 -19.78 -19.23 27.21
N ASP A 79 -19.73 -20.41 26.60
CA ASP A 79 -20.86 -21.33 26.42
C ASP A 79 -20.85 -22.51 27.42
N TYR A 80 -20.09 -22.37 28.51
CA TYR A 80 -20.03 -23.33 29.62
C TYR A 80 -19.99 -22.62 30.98
N ALA A 81 -20.53 -23.27 32.00
CA ALA A 81 -20.63 -22.72 33.36
C ALA A 81 -19.48 -23.19 34.28
N SER A 82 -18.29 -22.61 34.11
CA SER A 82 -17.17 -22.85 35.03
C SER A 82 -17.44 -22.29 36.42
N HIS A 83 -16.73 -22.78 37.45
CA HIS A 83 -16.93 -22.37 38.86
C HIS A 83 -18.34 -22.68 39.39
N SER A 84 -18.98 -23.72 38.87
CA SER A 84 -20.31 -24.19 39.27
C SER A 84 -20.37 -25.72 39.31
N ARG A 85 -21.51 -26.25 39.78
CA ARG A 85 -21.82 -27.69 39.78
C ARG A 85 -21.64 -28.38 38.42
N HIS A 86 -21.74 -27.65 37.30
CA HIS A 86 -21.56 -28.21 35.96
C HIS A 86 -20.20 -28.89 35.78
N VAL A 87 -19.18 -28.42 36.49
CA VAL A 87 -17.82 -28.97 36.45
C VAL A 87 -17.72 -30.36 37.08
N GLU A 88 -18.70 -30.78 37.90
CA GLU A 88 -18.71 -32.12 38.52
C GLU A 88 -18.74 -33.25 37.48
N SER A 89 -19.35 -33.02 36.31
CA SER A 89 -19.43 -34.03 35.25
C SER A 89 -18.06 -34.39 34.64
N ILE A 90 -17.09 -33.48 34.71
CA ILE A 90 -15.72 -33.68 34.20
C ILE A 90 -14.70 -33.98 35.31
N ARG A 91 -15.16 -34.19 36.56
CA ARG A 91 -14.28 -34.42 37.72
C ARG A 91 -13.28 -35.54 37.47
N GLU A 92 -13.78 -36.72 37.15
CA GLU A 92 -12.94 -37.92 36.97
C GLU A 92 -11.98 -37.75 35.81
N THR A 93 -12.41 -37.07 34.73
CA THR A 93 -11.54 -36.76 33.59
C THR A 93 -10.39 -35.83 33.99
N VAL A 94 -10.66 -34.77 34.76
CA VAL A 94 -9.62 -33.83 35.20
C VAL A 94 -8.64 -34.51 36.18
N LEU A 95 -9.14 -35.35 37.09
CA LEU A 95 -8.28 -36.09 38.02
C LEU A 95 -7.38 -37.08 37.28
N ALA A 96 -7.93 -37.83 36.32
CA ALA A 96 -7.17 -38.79 35.54
C ALA A 96 -6.15 -38.12 34.60
N ASP A 97 -6.55 -37.06 33.89
CA ASP A 97 -5.67 -36.34 32.95
C ASP A 97 -4.49 -35.66 33.66
N LEU A 98 -4.60 -35.38 34.97
CA LEU A 98 -3.58 -34.68 35.74
C LEU A 98 -2.84 -35.57 36.75
N ASP A 99 -3.10 -36.89 36.79
CA ASP A 99 -2.56 -37.81 37.82
C ASP A 99 -1.02 -37.79 37.93
N ASP A 100 -0.32 -37.48 36.84
CA ASP A 100 1.15 -37.35 36.78
C ASP A 100 1.70 -35.98 37.25
N VAL A 101 0.82 -35.05 37.62
CA VAL A 101 1.19 -33.70 38.09
C VAL A 101 1.54 -33.72 39.57
N ALA A 102 2.83 -33.55 39.86
CA ALA A 102 3.35 -33.42 41.21
C ALA A 102 3.55 -31.95 41.62
N ALA A 103 2.84 -31.52 42.67
CA ALA A 103 3.02 -30.21 43.29
C ALA A 103 4.38 -30.07 43.98
N ARG A 104 4.94 -28.86 43.98
CA ARG A 104 6.22 -28.53 44.61
C ARG A 104 6.13 -27.18 45.33
N PRO A 105 6.97 -26.94 46.36
CA PRO A 105 7.06 -25.64 46.98
C PRO A 105 7.35 -24.55 45.95
N ALA A 106 6.54 -23.50 45.95
CA ALA A 106 6.68 -22.35 45.07
C ALA A 106 7.88 -21.49 45.50
N GLY A 107 8.78 -21.19 44.55
CA GLY A 107 9.89 -20.26 44.79
C GLY A 107 9.46 -18.79 44.86
N ILE A 108 8.24 -18.49 44.43
CA ILE A 108 7.62 -17.15 44.44
C ILE A 108 6.35 -17.25 45.30
N PRO A 109 6.09 -16.31 46.22
CA PRO A 109 4.85 -16.27 46.99
C PRO A 109 3.62 -16.31 46.08
N LEU A 110 2.69 -17.22 46.37
CA LEU A 110 1.50 -17.46 45.56
C LEU A 110 0.25 -17.18 46.40
N TYR A 111 -0.61 -16.28 45.94
CA TYR A 111 -1.93 -16.02 46.55
C TYR A 111 -2.97 -16.79 45.75
N SER A 112 -3.59 -17.78 46.37
CA SER A 112 -4.54 -18.66 45.68
C SER A 112 -5.91 -18.02 45.67
N THR A 113 -6.46 -17.78 44.47
CA THR A 113 -7.85 -17.32 44.30
C THR A 113 -8.88 -18.40 44.62
N LEU A 114 -8.47 -19.66 44.83
CA LEU A 114 -9.36 -20.69 45.37
C LEU A 114 -9.56 -20.52 46.88
N HIS A 115 -8.50 -20.13 47.59
CA HIS A 115 -8.47 -20.06 49.06
C HIS A 115 -8.53 -18.65 49.63
N GLY A 116 -8.31 -17.61 48.83
CA GLY A 116 -8.28 -16.21 49.28
C GLY A 116 -7.03 -15.85 50.11
N GLU A 117 -6.01 -16.70 50.12
CA GLU A 117 -4.83 -16.53 50.98
C GLU A 117 -3.53 -17.02 50.33
N ARG A 118 -2.40 -16.69 50.96
CA ARG A 118 -1.07 -17.12 50.54
C ARG A 118 -0.88 -18.63 50.75
N ARG A 119 -0.31 -19.31 49.76
CA ARG A 119 0.00 -20.74 49.75
C ARG A 119 1.45 -21.01 49.37
N ASP A 120 1.97 -22.15 49.81
CA ASP A 120 3.31 -22.62 49.44
C ASP A 120 3.31 -23.45 48.14
N GLY A 121 2.15 -23.72 47.55
CA GLY A 121 1.98 -24.43 46.28
C GLY A 121 2.08 -25.96 46.38
N THR A 122 2.31 -26.52 47.57
CA THR A 122 2.45 -27.98 47.76
C THR A 122 1.12 -28.74 47.66
N ASP A 123 0.00 -28.04 47.76
CA ASP A 123 -1.36 -28.56 47.64
C ASP A 123 -1.89 -28.62 46.18
N MET A 124 -1.14 -28.07 45.21
CA MET A 124 -1.60 -27.87 43.82
C MET A 124 -1.54 -29.10 42.90
N GLY A 125 -1.98 -30.25 43.42
CA GLY A 125 -2.13 -31.50 42.68
C GLY A 125 -3.41 -31.59 41.84
N PRO A 126 -3.78 -32.77 41.33
CA PRO A 126 -4.95 -32.98 40.47
C PRO A 126 -6.26 -32.45 41.10
N LEU A 127 -6.46 -32.75 42.39
CA LEU A 127 -7.66 -32.34 43.12
C LEU A 127 -7.77 -30.81 43.23
N TYR A 128 -6.66 -30.11 43.48
CA TYR A 128 -6.64 -28.65 43.50
C TYR A 128 -7.08 -28.06 42.16
N TRP A 129 -6.60 -28.60 41.05
CA TRP A 129 -6.96 -28.08 39.72
C TRP A 129 -8.41 -28.33 39.35
N TYR A 130 -8.99 -29.42 39.83
CA TYR A 130 -10.44 -29.65 39.77
C TYR A 130 -11.18 -28.65 40.67
N ASP A 131 -10.81 -28.51 41.95
CA ASP A 131 -11.47 -27.63 42.91
C ASP A 131 -11.38 -26.16 42.47
N ASN A 132 -10.25 -25.76 41.88
CA ASN A 132 -10.04 -24.44 41.27
C ASN A 132 -10.99 -24.18 40.09
N LEU A 133 -11.31 -25.21 39.30
CA LEU A 133 -12.28 -25.08 38.20
C LEU A 133 -13.73 -25.13 38.70
N ARG A 134 -14.00 -25.85 39.79
CA ARG A 134 -15.34 -26.09 40.35
C ARG A 134 -15.82 -24.99 41.30
N SER A 135 -14.91 -24.38 42.05
CA SER A 135 -15.23 -23.48 43.16
C SER A 135 -15.12 -22.02 42.76
N GLN A 136 -15.75 -21.14 43.55
CA GLN A 136 -15.70 -19.69 43.37
C GLN A 136 -14.26 -19.15 43.35
N VAL A 137 -13.98 -18.22 42.44
CA VAL A 137 -12.76 -17.40 42.41
C VAL A 137 -12.89 -16.24 43.39
N ARG A 138 -12.05 -16.23 44.43
CA ARG A 138 -11.94 -15.22 45.49
C ARG A 138 -10.78 -14.26 45.18
N PHE A 139 -10.91 -13.50 44.09
CA PHE A 139 -9.84 -12.61 43.63
C PHE A 139 -9.66 -11.41 44.56
N ASP A 140 -10.76 -10.84 45.04
CA ASP A 140 -10.80 -9.78 46.03
C ASP A 140 -10.08 -10.13 47.35
N GLU A 141 -10.34 -11.32 47.89
CA GLU A 141 -9.68 -11.82 49.10
C GLU A 141 -8.19 -12.05 48.86
N ALA A 142 -7.82 -12.63 47.70
CA ALA A 142 -6.42 -12.88 47.36
C ALA A 142 -5.60 -11.58 47.20
N VAL A 143 -6.17 -10.54 46.57
CA VAL A 143 -5.56 -9.22 46.47
C VAL A 143 -5.47 -8.55 47.84
N SER A 144 -6.53 -8.62 48.65
CA SER A 144 -6.55 -8.07 50.01
C SER A 144 -5.48 -8.71 50.91
N ALA A 145 -5.31 -10.03 50.80
CA ALA A 145 -4.25 -10.77 51.50
C ALA A 145 -2.85 -10.32 51.05
N ALA A 146 -2.65 -10.09 49.74
CA ALA A 146 -1.39 -9.56 49.24
C ALA A 146 -1.10 -8.13 49.75
N VAL A 147 -2.10 -7.27 49.81
CA VAL A 147 -1.98 -5.92 50.40
C VAL A 147 -1.65 -6.00 51.89
N ALA A 148 -2.31 -6.90 52.64
CA ALA A 148 -2.04 -7.11 54.07
C ALA A 148 -0.60 -7.60 54.33
N ASP A 149 -0.04 -8.39 53.41
CA ASP A 149 1.37 -8.83 53.40
C ASP A 149 2.34 -7.71 52.94
N GLY A 150 1.85 -6.51 52.65
CA GLY A 150 2.65 -5.31 52.34
C GLY A 150 2.91 -5.06 50.85
N ASN A 151 2.20 -5.74 49.94
CA ASN A 151 2.36 -5.51 48.50
C ASN A 151 1.57 -4.28 48.06
N ALA A 152 2.27 -3.28 47.51
CA ALA A 152 1.68 -1.98 47.11
C ALA A 152 1.75 -1.73 45.59
N THR A 153 2.28 -2.68 44.81
CA THR A 153 2.39 -2.57 43.35
C THR A 153 1.93 -3.87 42.72
N PHE A 154 1.03 -3.76 41.75
CA PHE A 154 0.44 -4.89 41.04
C PHE A 154 0.64 -4.70 39.54
N VAL A 155 1.15 -5.73 38.87
CA VAL A 155 1.31 -5.74 37.41
C VAL A 155 0.44 -6.85 36.83
N GLU A 156 -0.48 -6.48 35.94
CA GLU A 156 -1.24 -7.41 35.12
C GLU A 156 -0.48 -7.70 33.83
N MET A 157 -0.06 -8.95 33.67
CA MET A 157 0.57 -9.45 32.44
C MET A 157 -0.48 -10.03 31.52
N SER A 158 -0.97 -9.23 30.56
CA SER A 158 -1.96 -9.66 29.59
C SER A 158 -1.86 -8.87 28.27
N PRO A 159 -2.36 -9.42 27.15
CA PRO A 159 -2.48 -8.68 25.88
C PRO A 159 -3.53 -7.55 25.96
N HIS A 160 -4.36 -7.54 27.01
CA HIS A 160 -5.36 -6.52 27.29
C HIS A 160 -5.77 -6.54 28.76
N PRO A 161 -5.30 -5.58 29.58
CA PRO A 161 -5.58 -5.48 31.00
C PRO A 161 -7.07 -5.33 31.29
N VAL A 162 -7.61 -6.23 32.12
CA VAL A 162 -9.02 -6.19 32.54
C VAL A 162 -9.20 -6.25 34.06
N LEU A 163 -8.13 -6.56 34.81
CA LEU A 163 -8.13 -6.69 36.27
C LEU A 163 -7.55 -5.49 36.99
N THR A 164 -6.80 -4.61 36.31
CA THR A 164 -6.21 -3.39 36.91
C THR A 164 -7.24 -2.55 37.64
N ALA A 165 -8.42 -2.32 37.05
CA ALA A 165 -9.50 -1.56 37.68
C ALA A 165 -10.04 -2.23 38.95
N ALA A 166 -10.18 -3.56 38.93
CA ALA A 166 -10.64 -4.33 40.08
C ALA A 166 -9.63 -4.27 41.24
N VAL A 167 -8.33 -4.42 40.94
CA VAL A 167 -7.26 -4.27 41.93
C VAL A 167 -7.24 -2.85 42.51
N GLN A 168 -7.41 -1.81 41.68
CA GLN A 168 -7.45 -0.42 42.13
C GLN A 168 -8.65 -0.15 43.06
N GLU A 169 -9.79 -0.80 42.83
CA GLU A 169 -10.97 -0.69 43.70
C GLU A 169 -10.74 -1.36 45.07
N ILE A 170 -10.05 -2.51 45.10
CA ILE A 170 -9.70 -3.21 46.34
C ILE A 170 -8.60 -2.46 47.11
N ALA A 171 -7.64 -1.88 46.39
CA ALA A 171 -6.44 -1.26 46.92
C ALA A 171 -6.23 0.13 46.30
N ALA A 172 -7.02 1.11 46.76
CA ALA A 172 -7.04 2.46 46.20
C ALA A 172 -5.67 3.18 46.21
N ASP A 173 -4.79 2.83 47.14
CA ASP A 173 -3.44 3.41 47.27
C ASP A 173 -2.36 2.60 46.53
N ALA A 174 -2.70 1.45 45.95
CA ALA A 174 -1.75 0.62 45.22
C ALA A 174 -1.50 1.14 43.80
N VAL A 175 -0.29 0.91 43.30
CA VAL A 175 0.08 1.18 41.91
C VAL A 175 -0.30 -0.04 41.06
N THR A 176 -1.36 0.05 40.26
CA THR A 176 -1.80 -1.03 39.36
C THR A 176 -1.35 -0.75 37.94
N ILE A 177 -0.62 -1.66 37.30
CA ILE A 177 0.01 -1.51 35.97
C ILE A 177 -0.47 -2.59 35.00
N GLY A 178 -0.74 -2.21 33.75
CA GLY A 178 -1.05 -3.14 32.66
C GLY A 178 0.14 -3.32 31.71
N SER A 179 0.40 -4.54 31.24
CA SER A 179 1.56 -4.80 30.38
C SER A 179 1.40 -4.36 28.92
N LEU A 180 0.32 -4.77 28.24
CA LEU A 180 0.10 -4.53 26.81
C LEU A 180 -1.33 -4.03 26.59
N HIS A 181 -1.66 -3.47 25.43
CA HIS A 181 -3.04 -3.14 25.08
C HIS A 181 -3.29 -3.54 23.63
N ARG A 182 -4.51 -4.03 23.32
CA ARG A 182 -4.88 -4.33 21.92
C ARG A 182 -4.69 -3.09 21.06
N ASP A 183 -4.20 -3.31 19.85
CA ASP A 183 -4.06 -2.27 18.83
C ASP A 183 -3.06 -1.15 19.20
N THR A 184 -2.19 -1.37 20.20
CA THR A 184 -1.14 -0.41 20.61
C THR A 184 0.25 -1.03 20.55
N ALA A 185 1.24 -0.28 20.10
CA ALA A 185 2.65 -0.68 20.01
C ALA A 185 3.35 -0.69 21.39
N GLU A 186 4.66 -0.99 21.41
CA GLU A 186 5.55 -1.02 22.61
C GLU A 186 5.47 0.24 23.51
N GLU A 187 5.00 1.35 22.96
CA GLU A 187 4.81 2.64 23.65
C GLU A 187 3.93 2.56 24.89
N HIS A 188 2.90 1.69 24.89
CA HIS A 188 2.01 1.52 26.05
C HIS A 188 2.75 0.99 27.27
N LEU A 189 3.59 -0.04 27.08
CA LEU A 189 4.40 -0.62 28.15
C LEU A 189 5.39 0.41 28.71
N ILE A 190 5.98 1.23 27.85
CA ILE A 190 6.91 2.30 28.27
C ILE A 190 6.18 3.34 29.13
N ALA A 191 4.98 3.77 28.72
CA ALA A 191 4.16 4.72 29.50
C ALA A 191 3.78 4.15 30.87
N GLU A 192 3.43 2.87 30.92
CA GLU A 192 3.07 2.15 32.14
C GLU A 192 4.26 1.94 33.09
N LEU A 193 5.45 1.64 32.56
CA LEU A 193 6.71 1.63 33.32
C LEU A 193 7.08 3.03 33.82
N ALA A 194 6.84 4.07 33.03
CA ALA A 194 7.06 5.46 33.44
C ALA A 194 6.12 5.84 34.58
N ARG A 195 4.84 5.44 34.51
CA ARG A 195 3.87 5.63 35.60
C ARG A 195 4.32 4.91 36.87
N ALA A 196 4.81 3.68 36.76
CA ALA A 196 5.41 2.94 37.89
C ALA A 196 6.55 3.74 38.53
N HIS A 197 7.47 4.24 37.69
CA HIS A 197 8.63 5.01 38.13
C HIS A 197 8.26 6.29 38.87
N VAL A 198 7.29 7.06 38.36
CA VAL A 198 6.78 8.29 39.01
C VAL A 198 6.12 8.00 40.36
N HIS A 199 5.55 6.80 40.54
CA HIS A 199 4.99 6.36 41.82
C HIS A 199 6.02 5.66 42.73
N GLY A 200 7.32 5.77 42.41
CA GLY A 200 8.40 5.29 43.26
C GLY A 200 8.82 3.83 43.06
N VAL A 201 8.28 3.16 42.03
CA VAL A 201 8.74 1.81 41.66
C VAL A 201 10.11 1.91 40.99
N THR A 202 11.06 1.11 41.43
CA THR A 202 12.39 1.05 40.79
C THR A 202 12.27 0.31 39.45
N VAL A 203 12.49 1.03 38.36
CA VAL A 203 12.51 0.48 36.99
C VAL A 203 13.95 0.48 36.51
N ASP A 204 14.44 -0.68 36.03
CA ASP A 204 15.73 -0.77 35.37
C ASP A 204 15.62 -0.25 33.94
N TRP A 205 15.70 1.07 33.81
CA TRP A 205 15.68 1.74 32.52
C TRP A 205 16.85 1.36 31.60
N ARG A 206 17.93 0.76 32.11
CA ARG A 206 19.01 0.24 31.26
C ARG A 206 18.64 -1.11 30.63
N ALA A 207 17.86 -1.93 31.31
CA ALA A 207 17.32 -3.15 30.72
C ALA A 207 16.28 -2.84 29.64
N VAL A 208 15.47 -1.80 29.84
CA VAL A 208 14.45 -1.33 28.87
C VAL A 208 15.12 -0.61 27.69
N PHE A 209 16.13 0.23 27.97
CA PHE A 209 16.83 1.02 26.96
C PHE A 209 18.35 0.84 27.07
N PRO A 210 18.91 -0.28 26.58
CA PRO A 210 20.33 -0.62 26.76
C PRO A 210 21.29 0.31 26.02
N ALA A 211 20.82 0.96 24.95
CA ALA A 211 21.61 1.82 24.09
C ALA A 211 21.40 3.33 24.34
N THR A 212 20.65 3.73 25.38
CA THR A 212 20.34 5.14 25.63
C THR A 212 21.09 5.72 26.82
N ARG A 213 21.53 6.97 26.69
CA ARG A 213 22.11 7.73 27.80
C ARG A 213 21.01 8.29 28.71
N GLN A 214 21.02 7.89 29.99
CA GLN A 214 20.18 8.50 31.02
C GLN A 214 20.71 9.88 31.41
N VAL A 215 19.83 10.88 31.42
CA VAL A 215 20.13 12.24 31.88
C VAL A 215 19.24 12.60 33.06
N ALA A 216 19.80 13.29 34.05
CA ALA A 216 19.01 13.85 35.14
C ALA A 216 18.28 15.11 34.65
N LEU A 217 16.96 15.17 34.85
CA LEU A 217 16.20 16.39 34.59
C LEU A 217 16.50 17.42 35.70
N PRO A 218 16.57 18.73 35.39
CA PRO A 218 16.77 19.75 36.42
C PRO A 218 15.56 19.80 37.36
N ASN A 219 15.83 19.81 38.66
CA ASN A 219 14.81 19.82 39.69
C ASN A 219 14.29 21.24 39.99
N TYR A 220 14.84 22.27 39.31
CA TYR A 220 14.60 23.68 39.59
C TYR A 220 14.30 24.49 38.31
N PRO A 221 13.13 25.17 38.20
CA PRO A 221 12.66 25.81 36.96
C PRO A 221 13.48 27.00 36.43
N PHE A 222 14.45 27.52 37.21
CA PHE A 222 15.21 28.74 36.87
C PHE A 222 16.72 28.52 36.73
N GLU A 223 17.15 27.26 36.66
CA GLU A 223 18.56 26.93 36.40
C GLU A 223 18.81 27.01 34.88
N SER A 224 19.37 28.13 34.43
CA SER A 224 19.64 28.42 33.01
C SER A 224 20.90 27.68 32.50
N GLN A 225 20.90 26.35 32.63
CA GLN A 225 21.82 25.46 31.94
C GLN A 225 21.09 24.80 30.75
N ARG A 226 21.67 24.89 29.55
CA ARG A 226 21.20 24.13 28.38
C ARG A 226 21.52 22.64 28.60
N TYR A 227 20.50 21.86 28.93
CA TYR A 227 20.58 20.39 29.10
C TYR A 227 20.05 19.62 27.89
N TRP A 228 19.92 20.26 26.72
CA TRP A 228 19.40 19.59 25.53
C TRP A 228 20.18 18.31 25.31
N ILE A 229 19.48 17.18 25.41
CA ILE A 229 19.89 15.94 24.77
C ILE A 229 20.01 16.33 23.30
N ALA A 230 21.22 16.68 22.85
CA ALA A 230 21.53 16.55 21.44
C ALA A 230 21.15 15.10 21.14
N PRO A 231 20.16 14.85 20.27
CA PRO A 231 19.69 13.49 20.05
C PRO A 231 20.92 12.65 19.72
N GLU A 232 21.26 11.69 20.57
CA GLU A 232 22.19 10.65 20.18
C GLU A 232 21.61 10.05 18.92
N VAL A 233 22.41 10.10 17.86
CA VAL A 233 22.09 9.59 16.54
C VAL A 233 21.64 8.15 16.74
N SER A 234 20.34 7.88 16.60
CA SER A 234 19.91 6.51 16.36
C SER A 234 20.65 6.06 15.11
N ASP A 235 21.38 4.94 15.21
CA ASP A 235 22.10 4.30 14.11
C ASP A 235 21.25 4.19 12.82
N GLN A 236 19.92 4.20 12.96
CA GLN A 236 18.97 4.18 11.85
C GLN A 236 19.06 5.39 10.89
N LEU A 237 19.54 6.58 11.30
CA LEU A 237 19.75 7.70 10.35
C LEU A 237 21.03 7.51 9.53
N ALA A 238 22.10 6.94 10.12
CA ALA A 238 23.30 6.57 9.37
C ALA A 238 22.98 5.50 8.31
N GLU A 239 22.06 4.59 8.62
CA GLU A 239 21.56 3.57 7.69
C GLU A 239 20.68 4.14 6.56
N SER A 240 20.16 5.37 6.68
CA SER A 240 19.26 6.01 5.70
C SER A 240 19.99 6.98 4.75
N ARG A 241 21.32 7.02 4.77
CA ARG A 241 22.16 7.93 3.98
C ARG A 241 22.91 7.18 2.89
N TYR A 242 22.84 7.72 1.68
CA TYR A 242 23.46 7.12 0.50
C TYR A 242 24.14 8.18 -0.35
N ARG A 243 25.11 7.74 -1.15
CA ARG A 243 25.75 8.55 -2.18
C ARG A 243 25.98 7.73 -3.43
N VAL A 244 26.17 8.43 -4.54
CA VAL A 244 26.63 7.79 -5.78
C VAL A 244 28.15 7.56 -5.66
N ASP A 245 28.59 6.39 -6.07
CA ASP A 245 30.00 6.05 -6.23
C ASP A 245 30.23 5.43 -7.62
N TRP A 246 31.47 5.48 -8.10
CA TRP A 246 31.83 5.01 -9.44
C TRP A 246 32.84 3.87 -9.34
N ARG A 247 32.47 2.69 -9.83
CA ARG A 247 33.31 1.49 -9.75
C ARG A 247 33.98 1.21 -11.09
N PRO A 248 35.30 0.94 -11.13
CA PRO A 248 35.97 0.57 -12.37
C PRO A 248 35.38 -0.73 -12.92
N LEU A 249 35.07 -0.73 -14.21
CA LEU A 249 34.54 -1.88 -14.93
C LEU A 249 35.63 -2.52 -15.78
N THR A 250 35.59 -3.85 -15.88
CA THR A 250 36.50 -4.58 -16.77
C THR A 250 36.16 -4.28 -18.22
N THR A 251 37.12 -3.79 -19.00
CA THR A 251 36.92 -3.54 -20.44
C THR A 251 37.26 -4.78 -21.25
N THR A 252 36.24 -5.45 -21.80
CA THR A 252 36.39 -6.48 -22.82
C THR A 252 36.11 -5.87 -24.19
N ARG A 253 36.97 -6.14 -25.18
CA ARG A 253 36.68 -5.75 -26.57
C ARG A 253 35.51 -6.56 -27.08
N VAL A 254 34.52 -5.89 -27.65
CA VAL A 254 33.32 -6.51 -28.23
C VAL A 254 33.25 -6.14 -29.71
N ALA A 255 32.90 -7.12 -30.55
CA ALA A 255 32.55 -6.86 -31.93
C ALA A 255 31.11 -6.35 -31.97
N VAL A 256 30.87 -5.28 -32.73
CA VAL A 256 29.54 -4.69 -32.89
C VAL A 256 29.00 -5.11 -34.24
N GLU A 257 27.88 -5.83 -34.27
CA GLU A 257 27.23 -6.28 -35.51
C GLU A 257 25.97 -5.44 -35.79
N GLY A 258 25.67 -5.22 -37.08
CA GLY A 258 24.46 -4.50 -37.51
C GLY A 258 24.67 -3.01 -37.76
N SER A 259 23.56 -2.28 -37.83
CA SER A 259 23.51 -0.87 -38.23
C SER A 259 23.08 0.04 -37.07
N PHE A 260 23.82 1.11 -36.82
CA PHE A 260 23.58 2.09 -35.77
C PHE A 260 23.13 3.41 -36.39
N LEU A 261 22.02 3.95 -35.91
CA LEU A 261 21.60 5.30 -36.25
C LEU A 261 22.16 6.27 -35.21
N ILE A 262 22.76 7.38 -35.66
CA ILE A 262 23.28 8.43 -34.78
C ILE A 262 22.44 9.69 -34.97
N HIS A 263 21.84 10.15 -33.89
CA HIS A 263 21.08 11.40 -33.84
C HIS A 263 21.91 12.49 -33.13
N GLY A 264 22.22 13.56 -33.86
CA GLY A 264 23.04 14.67 -33.38
C GLY A 264 24.43 14.74 -34.02
N SER A 265 25.21 15.78 -33.65
CA SER A 265 26.56 16.01 -34.20
C SER A 265 27.62 15.17 -33.49
N ALA A 266 27.73 13.91 -33.89
CA ALA A 266 28.75 13.01 -33.34
C ALA A 266 30.17 13.35 -33.82
N PRO A 267 31.20 13.24 -32.95
CA PRO A 267 32.59 13.31 -33.38
C PRO A 267 32.89 12.27 -34.46
N GLU A 268 33.71 12.64 -35.45
CA GLU A 268 34.12 11.71 -36.51
C GLU A 268 34.85 10.46 -35.96
N SER A 269 35.53 10.62 -34.83
CA SER A 269 36.15 9.51 -34.09
C SER A 269 35.13 8.47 -33.60
N LEU A 270 33.93 8.90 -33.17
CA LEU A 270 32.85 8.01 -32.75
C LEU A 270 32.34 7.14 -33.90
N ILE A 271 32.09 7.78 -35.04
CA ILE A 271 31.64 7.10 -36.27
C ILE A 271 32.67 6.04 -36.69
N ARG A 272 33.94 6.45 -36.82
CA ARG A 272 35.03 5.55 -37.23
C ARG A 272 35.25 4.40 -36.27
N ALA A 273 35.03 4.59 -34.96
CA ALA A 273 35.20 3.52 -33.98
C ALA A 273 34.10 2.47 -34.05
N VAL A 274 32.84 2.89 -34.24
CA VAL A 274 31.73 1.95 -34.47
C VAL A 274 31.97 1.16 -35.76
N GLU A 275 32.43 1.82 -36.83
CA GLU A 275 32.81 1.17 -38.08
C GLU A 275 33.99 0.19 -37.92
N ALA A 276 35.03 0.59 -37.19
CA ALA A 276 36.18 -0.27 -36.91
C ALA A 276 35.82 -1.50 -36.07
N ALA A 277 34.77 -1.42 -35.26
CA ALA A 277 34.24 -2.52 -34.47
C ALA A 277 33.32 -3.47 -35.25
N GLY A 278 33.05 -3.17 -36.53
CA GLY A 278 32.22 -3.99 -37.43
C GLY A 278 30.81 -3.45 -37.69
N GLY A 279 30.43 -2.35 -37.02
CA GLY A 279 29.11 -1.73 -37.18
C GLY A 279 29.02 -0.88 -38.46
N ARG A 280 27.79 -0.62 -38.92
CA ARG A 280 27.51 0.39 -39.95
C ARG A 280 26.85 1.60 -39.31
N VAL A 281 27.18 2.81 -39.76
CA VAL A 281 26.63 4.03 -39.18
C VAL A 281 25.73 4.75 -40.19
N GLY A 282 24.55 5.16 -39.74
CA GLY A 282 23.64 6.05 -40.45
C GLY A 282 23.37 7.29 -39.61
N LEU A 283 23.22 8.45 -40.26
CA LEU A 283 22.89 9.69 -39.57
C LEU A 283 21.38 9.91 -39.59
N LEU A 284 20.83 10.25 -38.43
CA LEU A 284 19.45 10.68 -38.27
C LEU A 284 19.40 12.21 -38.23
N ALA A 285 18.66 12.81 -39.16
CA ALA A 285 18.60 14.26 -39.33
C ALA A 285 17.75 14.97 -38.27
N SER A 286 16.68 14.32 -37.80
CA SER A 286 15.72 14.86 -36.82
C SER A 286 15.07 13.72 -36.03
N ALA A 287 14.52 14.07 -34.86
CA ALA A 287 13.89 13.12 -33.96
C ALA A 287 12.54 12.59 -34.44
N ASP A 288 11.92 13.21 -35.46
CA ASP A 288 10.55 12.87 -35.87
C ASP A 288 10.43 11.49 -36.53
N SER A 289 9.23 10.92 -36.40
CA SER A 289 8.90 9.57 -36.86
C SER A 289 9.05 9.37 -38.37
N GLU A 290 8.89 10.42 -39.19
CA GLU A 290 9.08 10.35 -40.64
C GLU A 290 10.56 10.22 -40.99
N ALA A 291 11.41 11.09 -40.43
CA ALA A 291 12.86 11.06 -40.59
C ALA A 291 13.47 9.77 -40.06
N LEU A 292 13.01 9.30 -38.89
CA LEU A 292 13.42 8.03 -38.31
C LEU A 292 13.06 6.86 -39.23
N GLY A 293 11.81 6.81 -39.71
CA GLY A 293 11.37 5.78 -40.66
C GLY A 293 12.16 5.80 -41.98
N ALA A 294 12.52 6.99 -42.48
CA ALA A 294 13.34 7.13 -43.67
C ALA A 294 14.79 6.65 -43.45
N ALA A 295 15.39 7.00 -42.30
CA ALA A 295 16.74 6.57 -41.93
C ALA A 295 16.82 5.04 -41.79
N VAL A 296 15.84 4.42 -41.14
CA VAL A 296 15.73 2.95 -41.01
C VAL A 296 15.65 2.26 -42.37
N ARG A 297 14.91 2.82 -43.34
CA ARG A 297 14.84 2.27 -44.71
C ARG A 297 16.10 2.53 -45.54
N GLY A 298 16.82 3.60 -45.24
CA GLY A 298 17.98 4.07 -46.00
C GLY A 298 19.29 3.36 -45.66
N ILE A 299 19.42 2.82 -44.45
CA ILE A 299 20.62 2.08 -44.03
C ILE A 299 20.48 0.58 -44.33
N PRO A 300 21.46 -0.07 -44.98
CA PRO A 300 21.41 -1.50 -45.21
C PRO A 300 21.54 -2.28 -43.91
N GLY A 301 20.91 -3.46 -43.80
CA GLY A 301 21.04 -4.37 -42.66
C GLY A 301 20.06 -4.10 -41.51
N GLU A 302 20.06 -4.98 -40.52
CA GLU A 302 19.24 -4.84 -39.32
C GLU A 302 19.77 -3.71 -38.41
N ILE A 303 18.86 -2.91 -37.86
CA ILE A 303 19.21 -1.86 -36.90
C ILE A 303 19.56 -2.52 -35.58
N ALA A 304 20.80 -2.34 -35.13
CA ALA A 304 21.31 -2.87 -33.89
C ALA A 304 21.16 -1.88 -32.72
N GLY A 305 20.97 -0.59 -32.99
CA GLY A 305 20.75 0.42 -31.96
C GLY A 305 20.68 1.85 -32.49
N VAL A 306 20.31 2.76 -31.60
CA VAL A 306 20.30 4.21 -31.86
C VAL A 306 21.17 4.90 -30.82
N LEU A 307 22.08 5.77 -31.26
CA LEU A 307 22.91 6.61 -30.40
C LEU A 307 22.40 8.05 -30.49
N SER A 308 22.09 8.67 -29.37
CA SER A 308 21.71 10.08 -29.30
C SER A 308 22.81 10.86 -28.59
N VAL A 309 23.37 11.89 -29.25
CA VAL A 309 24.53 12.68 -28.77
C VAL A 309 24.17 14.15 -28.50
N HIS A 310 22.88 14.45 -28.32
CA HIS A 310 22.39 15.81 -28.04
C HIS A 310 22.64 16.23 -26.58
N THR A 311 22.66 17.54 -26.34
CA THR A 311 22.94 18.10 -25.01
C THR A 311 21.68 18.34 -24.18
N ASP A 312 20.50 18.42 -24.80
CA ASP A 312 19.24 18.73 -24.13
C ASP A 312 18.34 17.50 -23.97
N ALA A 313 17.67 17.39 -22.82
CA ALA A 313 16.81 16.26 -22.48
C ALA A 313 15.52 16.18 -23.33
N ALA A 314 15.01 17.31 -23.84
CA ALA A 314 13.80 17.36 -24.64
C ALA A 314 13.97 16.65 -25.99
N THR A 315 15.13 16.82 -26.65
CA THR A 315 15.44 16.13 -27.91
C THR A 315 15.57 14.61 -27.71
N HIS A 316 16.14 14.17 -26.58
CA HIS A 316 16.20 12.74 -26.23
C HIS A 316 14.80 12.17 -25.97
N LEU A 317 13.91 12.93 -25.32
CA LEU A 317 12.52 12.54 -25.10
C LEU A 317 11.75 12.40 -26.42
N ALA A 318 11.87 13.38 -27.32
CA ALA A 318 11.23 13.33 -28.63
C ALA A 318 11.69 12.10 -29.44
N LEU A 319 12.99 11.80 -29.44
CA LEU A 319 13.52 10.61 -30.10
C LEU A 319 12.96 9.32 -29.48
N HIS A 320 12.86 9.26 -28.15
CA HIS A 320 12.28 8.14 -27.43
C HIS A 320 10.80 7.90 -27.82
N GLN A 321 10.01 8.98 -27.91
CA GLN A 321 8.61 8.94 -28.33
C GLN A 321 8.49 8.45 -29.78
N SER A 322 9.26 9.01 -30.70
CA SER A 322 9.23 8.60 -32.12
C SER A 322 9.70 7.15 -32.35
N LEU A 323 10.62 6.63 -31.55
CA LEU A 323 10.95 5.19 -31.55
C LEU A 323 9.74 4.32 -31.19
N GLY A 324 8.90 4.79 -30.27
CA GLY A 324 7.64 4.14 -29.90
C GLY A 324 6.62 4.18 -31.02
N GLU A 325 6.41 5.35 -31.62
CA GLU A 325 5.47 5.55 -32.73
C GLU A 325 5.81 4.70 -33.97
N VAL A 326 7.10 4.59 -34.31
CA VAL A 326 7.58 3.75 -35.42
C VAL A 326 7.57 2.25 -35.05
N GLY A 327 7.44 1.92 -33.77
CA GLY A 327 7.47 0.54 -33.27
C GLY A 327 8.87 -0.10 -33.33
N LEU A 328 9.94 0.71 -33.35
CA LEU A 328 11.31 0.22 -33.46
C LEU A 328 11.82 -0.23 -32.09
N ARG A 329 12.01 -1.56 -31.93
CA ARG A 329 12.45 -2.19 -30.68
C ARG A 329 13.95 -2.46 -30.67
N VAL A 330 14.74 -1.39 -30.63
CA VAL A 330 16.21 -1.45 -30.60
C VAL A 330 16.77 -0.65 -29.42
N PRO A 331 17.97 -0.99 -28.91
CA PRO A 331 18.61 -0.25 -27.83
C PRO A 331 18.89 1.22 -28.17
N LEU A 332 18.36 2.14 -27.37
CA LEU A 332 18.67 3.56 -27.37
C LEU A 332 19.77 3.86 -26.36
N TRP A 333 20.87 4.45 -26.82
CA TRP A 333 22.00 4.89 -26.01
C TRP A 333 22.05 6.42 -25.98
N LEU A 334 22.01 6.99 -24.78
CA LEU A 334 22.13 8.43 -24.57
C LEU A 334 23.58 8.76 -24.20
N VAL A 335 24.24 9.51 -25.06
CA VAL A 335 25.63 9.89 -24.91
C VAL A 335 25.71 11.34 -24.49
N THR A 336 26.41 11.59 -23.39
CA THR A 336 26.52 12.89 -22.74
C THR A 336 27.99 13.27 -22.56
N SER A 337 28.26 14.52 -22.20
CA SER A 337 29.59 14.93 -21.76
C SER A 337 29.48 15.92 -20.62
N ARG A 338 30.25 15.68 -19.55
CA ARG A 338 30.19 16.41 -18.27
C ARG A 338 28.83 16.33 -17.58
N ALA A 339 27.97 15.36 -17.89
CA ALA A 339 26.71 15.17 -17.16
C ALA A 339 26.92 14.69 -15.73
N VAL A 340 28.06 14.04 -15.46
CA VAL A 340 28.40 13.43 -14.18
C VAL A 340 29.86 13.72 -13.81
N ALA A 341 30.14 13.71 -12.52
CA ALA A 341 31.48 13.76 -11.97
C ALA A 341 31.83 12.46 -11.24
N LEU A 342 33.08 11.99 -11.40
CA LEU A 342 33.63 10.88 -10.61
C LEU A 342 34.12 11.36 -9.23
N GLY A 343 34.35 12.66 -9.06
CA GLY A 343 34.73 13.27 -7.78
C GLY A 343 34.45 14.78 -7.76
N ASP A 344 34.46 15.37 -6.58
CA ASP A 344 33.97 16.74 -6.33
C ASP A 344 34.68 17.87 -7.09
N SER A 345 35.89 17.62 -7.59
CA SER A 345 36.68 18.60 -8.36
C SER A 345 36.41 18.59 -9.86
N GLU A 346 35.67 17.62 -10.36
CA GLU A 346 35.41 17.49 -11.80
C GLU A 346 34.30 18.46 -12.25
N PRO A 347 34.46 19.17 -13.38
CA PRO A 347 33.43 20.05 -13.88
C PRO A 347 32.21 19.27 -14.37
N VAL A 348 31.02 19.73 -13.98
CA VAL A 348 29.73 19.15 -14.36
C VAL A 348 28.87 20.20 -15.06
N ASP A 349 28.16 19.79 -16.10
CA ASP A 349 27.13 20.53 -16.82
C ASP A 349 25.73 20.06 -16.35
N PRO A 350 24.99 20.90 -15.60
CA PRO A 350 23.66 20.57 -15.12
C PRO A 350 22.62 20.28 -16.22
N GLU A 351 22.74 20.89 -17.40
CA GLU A 351 21.79 20.63 -18.50
C GLU A 351 21.95 19.20 -19.03
N GLN A 352 23.19 18.74 -19.18
CA GLN A 352 23.51 17.36 -19.55
C GLN A 352 23.08 16.34 -18.47
N ALA A 353 23.10 16.73 -17.19
CA ALA A 353 22.62 15.87 -16.11
C ALA A 353 21.12 15.59 -16.18
N MET A 354 20.31 16.47 -16.78
CA MET A 354 18.88 16.22 -17.02
C MET A 354 18.66 14.99 -17.91
N VAL A 355 19.55 14.77 -18.89
CA VAL A 355 19.53 13.58 -19.77
C VAL A 355 19.65 12.29 -18.96
N TRP A 356 20.48 12.29 -17.92
CA TRP A 356 20.61 11.14 -17.02
C TRP A 356 19.36 10.91 -16.17
N GLY A 357 18.72 11.98 -15.70
CA GLY A 357 17.47 11.89 -14.96
C GLY A 357 16.36 11.24 -15.80
N ILE A 358 16.13 11.73 -17.02
CA ILE A 358 15.10 11.18 -17.91
C ILE A 358 15.46 9.80 -18.45
N GLY A 359 16.73 9.56 -18.78
CA GLY A 359 17.21 8.27 -19.27
C GLY A 359 17.01 7.12 -18.27
N ARG A 360 17.22 7.39 -16.97
CA ARG A 360 16.88 6.42 -15.91
C ARG A 360 15.40 6.04 -15.94
N VAL A 361 14.49 6.98 -16.23
CA VAL A 361 13.06 6.71 -16.35
C VAL A 361 12.70 5.98 -17.65
N MET A 362 13.32 6.35 -18.79
CA MET A 362 13.19 5.59 -20.05
C MET A 362 13.55 4.12 -19.84
N SER A 363 14.59 3.87 -19.06
CA SER A 363 15.02 2.53 -18.72
C SER A 363 13.95 1.73 -17.95
N LEU A 364 13.13 2.39 -17.12
CA LEU A 364 12.09 1.75 -16.30
C LEU A 364 10.80 1.54 -17.09
N GLU A 365 10.40 2.51 -17.91
CA GLU A 365 9.14 2.46 -18.66
C GLU A 365 9.26 1.62 -19.95
N THR A 366 10.45 1.57 -20.54
CA THR A 366 10.69 0.94 -21.86
C THR A 366 11.98 0.10 -21.88
N PRO A 367 12.13 -0.86 -20.96
CA PRO A 367 13.37 -1.63 -20.75
C PRO A 367 13.84 -2.38 -22.00
N GLU A 368 12.92 -2.75 -22.89
CA GLU A 368 13.18 -3.45 -24.15
C GLU A 368 13.82 -2.57 -25.23
N ARG A 369 13.69 -1.24 -25.10
CA ARG A 369 14.29 -0.24 -26.00
C ARG A 369 15.51 0.45 -25.38
N TRP A 370 15.89 0.09 -24.16
CA TRP A 370 16.93 0.81 -23.43
C TRP A 370 18.31 0.18 -23.65
N GLY A 371 19.25 0.97 -24.17
CA GLY A 371 20.67 0.63 -24.21
C GLY A 371 21.36 1.02 -22.90
N GLY A 372 21.55 2.33 -22.70
CA GLY A 372 22.20 2.89 -21.53
C GLY A 372 22.55 4.38 -21.65
N LEU A 373 23.04 4.93 -20.55
CA LEU A 373 23.63 6.27 -20.40
C LEU A 373 25.15 6.15 -20.40
N VAL A 374 25.82 6.94 -21.25
CA VAL A 374 27.28 7.01 -21.29
C VAL A 374 27.75 8.46 -21.26
N ASP A 375 28.61 8.80 -20.30
CA ASP A 375 29.25 10.11 -20.25
C ASP A 375 30.70 10.04 -20.75
N LEU A 376 30.97 10.77 -21.84
CA LEU A 376 32.28 10.87 -22.49
C LEU A 376 33.05 12.11 -22.02
N PRO A 377 34.39 12.04 -21.98
CA PRO A 377 35.20 13.24 -21.81
C PRO A 377 35.02 14.18 -23.02
N VAL A 378 35.04 15.50 -22.78
CA VAL A 378 34.83 16.52 -23.83
C VAL A 378 35.82 16.34 -25.00
N ASP A 379 37.07 16.07 -24.67
CA ASP A 379 38.15 15.85 -25.64
C ASP A 379 38.45 14.34 -25.76
N ALA A 380 37.43 13.53 -26.05
CA ALA A 380 37.55 12.08 -26.11
C ALA A 380 38.64 11.61 -27.10
N THR A 381 39.60 10.84 -26.59
CA THR A 381 40.64 10.24 -27.43
C THR A 381 40.10 9.01 -28.17
N PRO A 382 40.76 8.53 -29.23
CA PRO A 382 40.37 7.28 -29.88
C PRO A 382 40.23 6.10 -28.91
N GLU A 383 41.08 6.04 -27.88
CA GLU A 383 41.01 5.00 -26.85
C GLU A 383 39.79 5.15 -25.91
N ASP A 384 39.36 6.38 -25.60
CA ASP A 384 38.10 6.61 -24.88
C ASP A 384 36.90 6.14 -25.71
N VAL A 385 36.96 6.36 -27.02
CA VAL A 385 35.92 5.89 -27.95
C VAL A 385 35.95 4.35 -28.07
N GLU A 386 37.12 3.70 -28.04
CA GLU A 386 37.19 2.23 -27.94
C GLU A 386 36.53 1.71 -26.65
N ALA A 387 36.73 2.39 -25.52
CA ALA A 387 36.07 2.07 -24.27
C ALA A 387 34.54 2.26 -24.37
N PHE A 388 34.07 3.28 -25.10
CA PHE A 388 32.66 3.47 -25.41
C PHE A 388 32.07 2.35 -26.24
N VAL A 389 32.75 1.93 -27.31
CA VAL A 389 32.28 0.83 -28.16
C VAL A 389 32.09 -0.45 -27.35
N ALA A 390 32.92 -0.70 -26.35
CA ALA A 390 32.76 -1.85 -25.45
C ALA A 390 31.45 -1.81 -24.64
N CYS A 391 30.82 -0.64 -24.46
CA CYS A 391 29.49 -0.52 -23.83
C CYS A 391 28.37 -1.01 -24.75
N LEU A 392 28.53 -0.91 -26.07
CA LEU A 392 27.51 -1.30 -27.05
C LEU A 392 27.34 -2.83 -27.19
N GLY A 393 28.18 -3.62 -26.51
CA GLY A 393 28.14 -5.08 -26.53
C GLY A 393 26.96 -5.67 -25.75
N VAL A 394 26.50 -6.85 -26.19
CA VAL A 394 25.26 -7.51 -25.70
C VAL A 394 25.40 -8.13 -24.29
N ASP A 395 26.63 -8.34 -23.79
CA ASP A 395 26.89 -9.13 -22.57
C ASP A 395 27.03 -8.30 -21.26
N GLY A 396 26.72 -7.00 -21.29
CA GLY A 396 26.82 -6.12 -20.11
C GLY A 396 25.47 -5.72 -19.55
N HIS A 397 25.24 -5.93 -18.25
CA HIS A 397 24.09 -5.35 -17.54
C HIS A 397 24.29 -3.88 -17.14
N GLU A 398 25.48 -3.33 -17.35
CA GLU A 398 25.82 -1.94 -17.06
C GLU A 398 25.15 -1.00 -18.05
N ASP A 399 24.28 -0.12 -17.55
CA ASP A 399 23.52 0.84 -18.34
C ASP A 399 23.75 2.30 -17.93
N GLN A 400 24.69 2.54 -17.00
CA GLN A 400 25.05 3.85 -16.47
C GLN A 400 26.56 3.93 -16.31
N VAL A 401 27.24 4.43 -17.34
CA VAL A 401 28.70 4.36 -17.47
C VAL A 401 29.32 5.74 -17.67
N ALA A 402 30.40 6.04 -16.96
CA ALA A 402 31.27 7.18 -17.26
C ALA A 402 32.60 6.66 -17.81
N ILE A 403 33.12 7.33 -18.84
CA ILE A 403 34.42 7.01 -19.43
C ILE A 403 35.41 8.08 -19.03
N ARG A 404 36.50 7.68 -18.39
CA ARG A 404 37.60 8.56 -17.97
C ARG A 404 38.92 7.84 -18.15
N ASP A 405 39.91 8.53 -18.70
CA ASP A 405 41.26 8.01 -18.89
C ASP A 405 41.29 6.61 -19.51
N ARG A 406 40.49 6.38 -20.57
CA ARG A 406 40.39 5.09 -21.30
C ARG A 406 39.79 3.94 -20.50
N ALA A 407 39.21 4.22 -19.34
CA ALA A 407 38.56 3.25 -18.47
C ALA A 407 37.05 3.53 -18.35
N ARG A 408 36.29 2.45 -18.14
CA ARG A 408 34.85 2.51 -17.89
C ARG A 408 34.59 2.48 -16.39
N TYR A 409 33.66 3.29 -15.94
CA TYR A 409 33.22 3.33 -14.55
C TYR A 409 31.70 3.16 -14.49
N GLY A 410 31.24 2.16 -13.75
CA GLY A 410 29.83 1.85 -13.54
C GLY A 410 29.31 2.61 -12.32
N ARG A 411 28.12 3.19 -12.46
CA ARG A 411 27.47 3.93 -11.37
C ARG A 411 26.92 2.98 -10.31
N ARG A 412 27.14 3.28 -9.03
CA ARG A 412 26.61 2.54 -7.87
C ARG A 412 25.99 3.49 -6.87
N LEU A 413 24.95 3.03 -6.19
CA LEU A 413 24.44 3.68 -4.99
C LEU A 413 25.02 2.94 -3.79
N VAL A 414 25.66 3.67 -2.89
CA VAL A 414 26.37 3.09 -1.74
C VAL A 414 25.97 3.81 -0.46
N ARG A 415 26.12 3.16 0.70
CA ARG A 415 25.88 3.80 2.00
C ARG A 415 26.89 4.93 2.24
N ALA A 416 26.42 6.03 2.82
CA ALA A 416 27.20 7.23 3.13
C ALA A 416 27.13 7.55 4.64
N PRO A 417 27.80 6.75 5.49
CA PRO A 417 27.81 6.98 6.93
C PRO A 417 28.42 8.36 7.25
N LEU A 418 27.93 8.98 8.32
CA LEU A 418 28.46 10.27 8.77
C LEU A 418 29.91 10.11 9.24
N GLU A 419 30.77 11.01 8.81
CA GLU A 419 32.09 11.16 9.43
C GLU A 419 31.91 11.96 10.72
N THR A 420 32.49 11.50 11.84
CA THR A 420 32.50 12.26 13.09
C THR A 420 33.36 13.51 12.91
N ARG A 421 32.72 14.65 12.67
CA ARG A 421 33.30 15.99 12.68
C ARG A 421 32.69 16.83 13.80
N GLU A 422 33.43 17.81 14.29
CA GLU A 422 32.85 18.80 15.21
C GLU A 422 31.77 19.60 14.45
N PRO A 423 30.55 19.74 15.02
CA PRO A 423 29.48 20.49 14.39
C PRO A 423 29.92 21.95 14.22
N SER A 424 29.65 22.51 13.04
CA SER A 424 30.24 23.80 12.63
C SER A 424 29.32 24.67 11.79
N TRP A 425 28.15 24.18 11.35
CA TRP A 425 27.23 25.00 10.59
C TRP A 425 26.41 25.91 11.52
N GLU A 426 26.57 27.22 11.33
CA GLU A 426 25.70 28.24 11.90
C GLU A 426 25.02 29.01 10.78
N PRO A 427 23.69 29.21 10.84
CA PRO A 427 23.00 30.04 9.87
C PRO A 427 23.47 31.49 9.99
N ALA A 428 23.77 32.13 8.85
CA ALA A 428 24.19 33.52 8.81
C ALA A 428 23.25 34.35 7.92
N GLY A 429 23.07 35.62 8.29
CA GLY A 429 22.34 36.62 7.50
C GLY A 429 20.87 36.31 7.28
N THR A 430 20.31 36.82 6.18
CA THR A 430 18.91 36.58 5.79
C THR A 430 18.78 35.23 5.10
N ALA A 431 17.79 34.43 5.50
CA ALA A 431 17.46 33.15 4.88
C ALA A 431 16.28 33.29 3.90
N LEU A 432 16.47 32.86 2.67
CA LEU A 432 15.45 32.81 1.62
C LEU A 432 15.00 31.36 1.41
N VAL A 433 13.71 31.08 1.60
CA VAL A 433 13.11 29.76 1.35
C VAL A 433 12.12 29.86 0.20
N THR A 434 12.40 29.18 -0.90
CA THR A 434 11.51 29.18 -2.08
C THR A 434 10.54 28.02 -2.06
N GLY A 435 9.28 28.24 -2.43
CA GLY A 435 8.22 27.30 -2.07
C GLY A 435 7.93 27.34 -0.57
N GLY A 436 8.25 28.46 0.09
CA GLY A 436 8.31 28.60 1.55
C GLY A 436 6.96 28.45 2.25
N THR A 437 5.85 28.62 1.54
CA THR A 437 4.48 28.38 2.03
C THR A 437 3.93 27.00 1.67
N GLY A 438 4.68 26.20 0.90
CA GLY A 438 4.38 24.78 0.70
C GLY A 438 4.73 23.96 1.93
N ALA A 439 4.26 22.72 2.02
CA ALA A 439 4.40 21.94 3.24
C ALA A 439 5.87 21.71 3.66
N LEU A 440 6.76 21.35 2.73
CA LEU A 440 8.19 21.27 3.02
C LEU A 440 8.81 22.62 3.40
N GLY A 441 8.46 23.67 2.66
CA GLY A 441 8.93 25.02 2.92
C GLY A 441 8.58 25.48 4.33
N GLY A 442 7.37 25.17 4.80
CA GLY A 442 6.92 25.46 6.16
C GLY A 442 7.68 24.67 7.24
N HIS A 443 8.01 23.39 7.00
CA HIS A 443 8.87 22.63 7.91
C HIS A 443 10.28 23.22 7.98
N VAL A 444 10.87 23.55 6.82
CA VAL A 444 12.19 24.20 6.72
C VAL A 444 12.20 25.56 7.42
N ALA A 445 11.16 26.37 7.23
CA ALA A 445 11.02 27.67 7.87
C ALA A 445 11.07 27.57 9.40
N ARG A 446 10.28 26.66 9.98
CA ARG A 446 10.27 26.39 11.43
C ARG A 446 11.63 25.88 11.92
N TYR A 447 12.27 25.02 11.14
CA TYR A 447 13.59 24.51 11.47
C TYR A 447 14.65 25.62 11.48
N LEU A 448 14.69 26.47 10.45
CA LEU A 448 15.61 27.61 10.37
C LEU A 448 15.40 28.60 11.52
N ALA A 449 14.14 28.85 11.90
CA ALA A 449 13.82 29.66 13.07
C ALA A 449 14.40 29.07 14.36
N ARG A 450 14.24 27.76 14.57
CA ARG A 450 14.82 27.03 15.72
C ARG A 450 16.35 27.01 15.70
N CYS A 451 16.98 27.06 14.53
CA CYS A 451 18.43 27.20 14.37
C CYS A 451 18.96 28.62 14.65
N GLY A 452 18.08 29.61 14.87
CA GLY A 452 18.48 30.97 15.24
C GLY A 452 18.66 31.92 14.06
N VAL A 453 18.04 31.66 12.90
CA VAL A 453 17.94 32.67 11.84
C VAL A 453 17.15 33.88 12.36
N GLU A 454 17.72 35.08 12.23
CA GLU A 454 17.06 36.32 12.69
C GLU A 454 16.07 36.90 11.67
N ASP A 455 16.30 36.64 10.37
CA ASP A 455 15.50 37.20 9.26
C ASP A 455 15.20 36.14 8.19
N LEU A 456 13.92 35.84 8.00
CA LEU A 456 13.41 34.78 7.14
C LEU A 456 12.48 35.34 6.06
N VAL A 457 12.80 35.06 4.80
CA VAL A 457 12.00 35.46 3.63
C VAL A 457 11.44 34.21 2.96
N LEU A 458 10.12 34.06 2.97
CA LEU A 458 9.41 32.95 2.36
C LEU A 458 8.79 33.42 1.04
N VAL A 459 9.20 32.80 -0.07
CA VAL A 459 8.69 33.15 -1.41
C VAL A 459 7.87 32.02 -2.01
N SER A 460 6.76 32.39 -2.63
CA SER A 460 5.90 31.48 -3.40
C SER A 460 5.01 32.29 -4.35
N ARG A 461 4.45 31.68 -5.39
CA ARG A 461 3.55 32.37 -6.34
C ARG A 461 2.30 32.98 -5.68
N ARG A 462 1.79 32.33 -4.63
CA ARG A 462 0.58 32.76 -3.90
C ARG A 462 0.89 33.60 -2.66
N GLY A 463 2.11 33.58 -2.14
CA GLY A 463 2.48 34.35 -0.94
C GLY A 463 1.55 34.05 0.24
N LEU A 464 1.00 35.10 0.85
CA LEU A 464 0.04 35.02 1.96
C LEU A 464 -1.33 34.45 1.56
N ASP A 465 -1.65 34.39 0.26
CA ASP A 465 -2.90 33.77 -0.23
C ASP A 465 -2.86 32.23 -0.20
N THR A 466 -1.72 31.63 0.17
CA THR A 466 -1.63 30.19 0.42
C THR A 466 -2.36 29.82 1.72
N PRO A 467 -3.27 28.82 1.73
CA PRO A 467 -3.90 28.34 2.95
C PRO A 467 -2.87 27.97 4.03
N GLY A 468 -3.03 28.50 5.24
CA GLY A 468 -2.13 28.29 6.38
C GLY A 468 -0.87 29.18 6.40
N ALA A 469 -0.65 30.05 5.40
CA ALA A 469 0.52 30.93 5.38
C ALA A 469 0.49 31.98 6.51
N ALA A 470 -0.68 32.53 6.84
CA ALA A 470 -0.83 33.49 7.94
C ALA A 470 -0.55 32.84 9.31
N ASP A 471 -1.01 31.60 9.51
CA ASP A 471 -0.74 30.84 10.75
C ASP A 471 0.76 30.51 10.86
N LEU A 472 1.40 30.13 9.75
CA LEU A 472 2.84 29.92 9.69
C LEU A 472 3.63 31.20 10.01
N GLU A 473 3.22 32.35 9.47
CA GLU A 473 3.85 33.64 9.78
C GLU A 473 3.76 33.97 11.26
N ALA A 474 2.57 33.84 11.86
CA ALA A 474 2.36 34.07 13.29
C ALA A 474 3.25 33.15 14.15
N GLU A 475 3.32 31.86 13.81
CA GLU A 475 4.18 30.90 14.52
C GLU A 475 5.66 31.27 14.45
N LEU A 476 6.15 31.71 13.28
CA LEU A 476 7.55 32.11 13.11
C LEU A 476 7.88 33.40 13.88
N ILE A 477 6.93 34.33 13.96
CA ILE A 477 7.04 35.54 14.79
C ILE A 477 7.11 35.17 16.28
N ASP A 478 6.27 34.22 16.73
CA ASP A 478 6.27 33.74 18.12
C ASP A 478 7.59 33.03 18.48
N LEU A 479 8.27 32.42 17.49
CA LEU A 479 9.63 31.87 17.64
C LEU A 479 10.72 32.95 17.67
N GLY A 480 10.36 34.24 17.54
CA GLY A 480 11.27 35.38 17.65
C GLY A 480 11.97 35.77 16.35
N VAL A 481 11.50 35.28 15.19
CA VAL A 481 12.13 35.53 13.90
C VAL A 481 11.41 36.61 13.11
N LYS A 482 12.15 37.54 12.52
CA LYS A 482 11.58 38.50 11.57
C LYS A 482 11.20 37.76 10.29
N THR A 483 9.91 37.64 10.03
CA THR A 483 9.38 36.89 8.89
C THR A 483 8.85 37.83 7.81
N THR A 484 9.10 37.52 6.54
CA THR A 484 8.53 38.20 5.36
C THR A 484 8.01 37.14 4.40
N ILE A 485 6.69 37.04 4.25
CA ILE A 485 6.08 36.21 3.21
C ILE A 485 5.75 37.10 2.01
N THR A 486 6.28 36.77 0.83
CA THR A 486 6.06 37.57 -0.39
C THR A 486 5.74 36.71 -1.61
N THR A 487 5.00 37.32 -2.53
CA THR A 487 4.67 36.72 -3.83
C THR A 487 5.86 36.88 -4.77
N CYS A 488 6.42 35.78 -5.24
CA CYS A 488 7.47 35.79 -6.25
C CYS A 488 7.48 34.43 -6.97
N ASP A 489 7.44 34.46 -8.30
CA ASP A 489 7.78 33.29 -9.10
C ASP A 489 9.30 33.21 -9.25
N VAL A 490 9.90 32.16 -8.70
CA VAL A 490 11.36 31.97 -8.73
C VAL A 490 11.90 31.64 -10.12
N ALA A 491 11.04 31.22 -11.05
CA ALA A 491 11.40 31.05 -12.45
C ALA A 491 11.33 32.37 -13.25
N ASP A 492 10.79 33.44 -12.66
CA ASP A 492 10.75 34.79 -13.25
C ASP A 492 11.97 35.60 -12.79
N ARG A 493 12.83 35.93 -13.75
CA ARG A 493 14.07 36.70 -13.50
C ARG A 493 13.78 38.09 -12.97
N GLU A 494 12.80 38.80 -13.51
CA GLU A 494 12.55 40.20 -13.17
C GLU A 494 12.06 40.29 -11.72
N GLN A 495 11.05 39.47 -11.37
CA GLN A 495 10.52 39.40 -10.00
C GLN A 495 11.60 39.03 -8.98
N LEU A 496 12.42 38.01 -9.28
CA LEU A 496 13.46 37.57 -8.35
C LEU A 496 14.58 38.60 -8.20
N THR A 497 14.93 39.30 -9.28
CA THR A 497 15.94 40.38 -9.23
C THR A 497 15.44 41.55 -8.38
N GLU A 498 14.21 42.00 -8.61
CA GLU A 498 13.59 43.09 -7.85
C GLU A 498 13.56 42.79 -6.36
N LEU A 499 13.10 41.59 -5.97
CA LEU A 499 13.08 41.15 -4.57
C LEU A 499 14.47 41.15 -3.93
N LEU A 500 15.48 40.60 -4.62
CA LEU A 500 16.83 40.50 -4.07
C LEU A 500 17.51 41.87 -3.96
N GLU A 501 17.27 42.77 -4.91
CA GLU A 501 17.74 44.15 -4.86
C GLU A 501 17.07 44.95 -3.73
N GLU A 502 15.77 44.77 -3.51
CA GLU A 502 15.04 45.38 -2.41
C GLU A 502 15.62 44.95 -1.05
N LEU A 503 15.81 43.64 -0.84
CA LEU A 503 16.38 43.10 0.39
C LEU A 503 17.82 43.62 0.63
N ARG A 504 18.65 43.69 -0.42
CA ARG A 504 19.98 44.29 -0.35
C ARG A 504 19.93 45.77 0.02
N GLY A 505 19.02 46.54 -0.58
CA GLY A 505 18.81 47.96 -0.27
C GLY A 505 18.40 48.21 1.17
N GLN A 506 17.70 47.26 1.80
CA GLN A 506 17.33 47.27 3.21
C GLN A 506 18.44 46.79 4.17
N GLY A 507 19.62 46.45 3.66
CA GLY A 507 20.71 45.88 4.47
C GLY A 507 20.48 44.44 4.90
N ARG A 508 19.63 43.69 4.18
CA ARG A 508 19.25 42.29 4.44
C ARG A 508 19.78 41.35 3.34
N PRO A 509 21.10 41.27 3.10
CA PRO A 509 21.63 40.42 2.03
C PRO A 509 21.33 38.95 2.32
N VAL A 510 20.78 38.24 1.34
CA VAL A 510 20.53 36.80 1.42
C VAL A 510 21.86 36.05 1.50
N ARG A 511 22.03 35.27 2.57
CA ARG A 511 23.24 34.46 2.83
C ARG A 511 22.93 32.98 2.93
N THR A 512 21.68 32.64 3.24
CA THR A 512 21.16 31.27 3.28
C THR A 512 20.05 31.14 2.24
N VAL A 513 20.21 30.24 1.28
CA VAL A 513 19.19 29.91 0.27
C VAL A 513 18.76 28.47 0.49
N VAL A 514 17.45 28.23 0.59
CA VAL A 514 16.86 26.89 0.60
C VAL A 514 15.80 26.79 -0.49
N HIS A 515 16.09 26.00 -1.52
CA HIS A 515 15.24 25.85 -2.69
C HIS A 515 14.36 24.61 -2.56
N THR A 516 13.11 24.78 -2.11
CA THR A 516 12.10 23.71 -1.99
C THR A 516 11.00 23.80 -3.05
N ALA A 517 11.14 24.67 -4.05
CA ALA A 517 10.09 24.87 -5.05
C ALA A 517 10.02 23.66 -6.01
N GLY A 518 8.80 23.27 -6.38
CA GLY A 518 8.51 22.18 -7.31
C GLY A 518 7.77 21.01 -6.65
N VAL A 519 6.80 20.47 -7.39
CA VAL A 519 5.94 19.36 -6.96
C VAL A 519 6.09 18.25 -8.00
N PRO A 520 6.12 16.96 -7.61
CA PRO A 520 6.12 15.88 -8.59
C PRO A 520 4.83 15.90 -9.42
N GLU A 521 4.98 15.80 -10.73
CA GLU A 521 3.90 15.52 -11.66
C GLU A 521 4.13 14.12 -12.23
N SER A 522 3.21 13.20 -11.94
CA SER A 522 3.28 11.81 -12.41
C SER A 522 2.65 11.71 -13.78
N ARG A 523 3.48 11.51 -14.81
CA ARG A 523 3.06 11.33 -16.19
C ARG A 523 4.02 10.38 -16.94
N PRO A 524 3.52 9.38 -17.67
CA PRO A 524 4.37 8.51 -18.49
C PRO A 524 5.06 9.31 -19.60
N LEU A 525 6.24 8.87 -20.02
CA LEU A 525 7.11 9.63 -20.93
C LEU A 525 6.45 9.99 -22.27
N HIS A 526 5.54 9.15 -22.77
CA HIS A 526 4.87 9.38 -24.05
C HIS A 526 3.79 10.48 -24.01
N GLU A 527 3.38 10.94 -22.82
CA GLU A 527 2.38 12.02 -22.65
C GLU A 527 3.02 13.37 -22.25
N ILE A 528 4.35 13.44 -22.20
CA ILE A 528 5.08 14.67 -21.86
C ILE A 528 5.30 15.49 -23.14
N ASP A 529 4.54 16.57 -23.28
CA ASP A 529 4.63 17.49 -24.43
C ASP A 529 5.69 18.59 -24.23
N GLU A 530 5.80 19.16 -23.02
CA GLU A 530 6.71 20.28 -22.71
C GLU A 530 7.50 20.03 -21.42
N LEU A 531 8.72 19.48 -21.56
CA LEU A 531 9.60 19.14 -20.44
C LEU A 531 9.98 20.37 -19.60
N GLU A 532 10.28 21.49 -20.27
CA GLU A 532 10.74 22.73 -19.64
C GLU A 532 9.69 23.32 -18.71
N SER A 533 8.42 23.27 -19.10
CA SER A 533 7.29 23.78 -18.33
C SER A 533 7.16 23.05 -16.98
N VAL A 534 7.25 21.71 -17.01
CA VAL A 534 7.18 20.87 -15.81
C VAL A 534 8.41 21.08 -14.90
N CYS A 535 9.57 21.36 -15.49
CA CYS A 535 10.83 21.54 -14.76
C CYS A 535 11.07 22.96 -14.25
N ALA A 536 10.36 23.97 -14.76
CA ALA A 536 10.70 25.39 -14.62
C ALA A 536 10.93 25.83 -13.16
N ALA A 537 10.01 25.48 -12.25
CA ALA A 537 10.11 25.89 -10.86
C ALA A 537 11.38 25.39 -10.16
N LYS A 538 11.86 24.19 -10.53
CA LYS A 538 13.09 23.58 -9.98
C LYS A 538 14.33 24.03 -10.74
N VAL A 539 14.34 23.85 -12.06
CA VAL A 539 15.52 24.06 -12.90
C VAL A 539 15.79 25.55 -13.10
N THR A 540 14.84 26.28 -13.68
CA THR A 540 14.97 27.73 -13.89
C THR A 540 15.12 28.47 -12.57
N GLY A 541 14.34 28.08 -11.56
CA GLY A 541 14.45 28.64 -10.20
C GLY A 541 15.84 28.50 -9.60
N ALA A 542 16.39 27.28 -9.56
CA ALA A 542 17.73 27.05 -9.03
C ALA A 542 18.83 27.75 -9.84
N ARG A 543 18.70 27.80 -11.18
CA ARG A 543 19.62 28.52 -12.06
C ARG A 543 19.67 30.02 -11.75
N LEU A 544 18.50 30.65 -11.59
CA LEU A 544 18.42 32.07 -11.27
C LEU A 544 18.93 32.37 -9.86
N LEU A 545 18.66 31.51 -8.88
CA LEU A 545 19.22 31.63 -7.53
C LEU A 545 20.75 31.51 -7.53
N ASP A 546 21.32 30.58 -8.32
CA ASP A 546 22.78 30.41 -8.44
C ASP A 546 23.47 31.69 -8.97
N GLU A 547 22.85 32.32 -9.97
CA GLU A 547 23.34 33.54 -10.60
C GLU A 547 23.15 34.79 -9.73
N LEU A 548 21.95 34.95 -9.13
CA LEU A 548 21.57 36.16 -8.41
C LEU A 548 21.99 36.15 -6.94
N CYS A 549 22.33 34.99 -6.37
CA CYS A 549 22.86 34.85 -5.00
C CYS A 549 24.28 34.24 -4.96
N PRO A 550 25.28 34.87 -5.60
CA PRO A 550 26.64 34.32 -5.66
C PRO A 550 27.32 34.26 -4.28
N ASP A 551 26.95 35.17 -3.37
CA ASP A 551 27.55 35.33 -2.04
C ASP A 551 26.88 34.49 -0.93
N ALA A 552 25.98 33.57 -1.30
CA ALA A 552 25.32 32.68 -0.35
C ALA A 552 26.34 31.72 0.28
N SER A 553 26.49 31.79 1.60
CA SER A 553 27.34 30.88 2.39
C SER A 553 26.65 29.55 2.67
N THR A 554 25.34 29.47 2.47
CA THR A 554 24.56 28.23 2.52
C THR A 554 23.58 28.21 1.35
N PHE A 555 23.62 27.14 0.55
CA PHE A 555 22.80 27.01 -0.65
C PHE A 555 22.29 25.57 -0.75
N VAL A 556 21.06 25.34 -0.31
CA VAL A 556 20.45 24.01 -0.19
C VAL A 556 19.45 23.80 -1.29
N LEU A 557 19.57 22.68 -2.00
CA LEU A 557 18.66 22.25 -3.06
C LEU A 557 17.90 21.00 -2.61
N PHE A 558 16.57 21.06 -2.64
CA PHE A 558 15.73 19.91 -2.33
C PHE A 558 15.52 19.10 -3.62
N SER A 559 16.40 18.10 -3.79
CA SER A 559 16.33 17.09 -4.84
C SER A 559 15.42 15.93 -4.41
N SER A 560 15.41 14.84 -5.19
CA SER A 560 14.62 13.64 -4.92
C SER A 560 15.36 12.39 -5.36
N GLY A 561 15.10 11.27 -4.67
CA GLY A 561 15.53 9.94 -5.08
C GLY A 561 15.14 9.58 -6.53
N ALA A 562 14.04 10.12 -7.04
CA ALA A 562 13.65 9.97 -8.45
C ALA A 562 14.73 10.48 -9.42
N GLY A 563 15.47 11.54 -9.06
CA GLY A 563 16.61 12.04 -9.84
C GLY A 563 17.85 11.15 -9.73
N VAL A 564 17.96 10.31 -8.69
CA VAL A 564 19.15 9.50 -8.40
C VAL A 564 19.06 8.09 -8.95
N TRP A 565 17.96 7.37 -8.71
CA TRP A 565 17.75 6.00 -9.19
C TRP A 565 16.64 5.86 -10.24
N GLY A 566 15.75 6.86 -10.38
CA GLY A 566 14.65 6.83 -11.33
C GLY A 566 13.35 6.31 -10.72
N SER A 567 12.22 6.80 -11.22
CA SER A 567 10.89 6.28 -10.90
C SER A 567 10.01 6.38 -12.14
N ALA A 568 9.29 5.31 -12.46
CA ALA A 568 8.34 5.31 -13.56
C ALA A 568 7.32 6.46 -13.39
N ASN A 569 6.90 7.02 -14.51
CA ASN A 569 6.01 8.19 -14.63
C ASN A 569 6.58 9.48 -14.03
N LEU A 570 7.84 9.53 -13.60
CA LEU A 570 8.46 10.73 -13.03
C LEU A 570 9.60 11.25 -13.91
N GLY A 571 9.50 11.10 -15.23
CA GLY A 571 10.55 11.47 -16.20
C GLY A 571 11.03 12.92 -16.08
N ALA A 572 10.11 13.88 -16.19
CA ALA A 572 10.41 15.30 -16.05
C ALA A 572 10.92 15.65 -14.64
N TYR A 573 10.31 15.08 -13.61
CA TYR A 573 10.72 15.29 -12.23
C TYR A 573 12.13 14.74 -11.97
N ALA A 574 12.47 13.57 -12.50
CA ALA A 574 13.81 12.97 -12.40
C ALA A 574 14.86 13.83 -13.12
N ALA A 575 14.55 14.34 -14.32
CA ALA A 575 15.40 15.28 -15.04
C ALA A 575 15.69 16.54 -14.21
N ALA A 576 14.64 17.17 -13.68
CA ALA A 576 14.77 18.37 -12.86
C ALA A 576 15.61 18.16 -11.59
N ASN A 577 15.48 17.03 -10.92
CA ASN A 577 16.25 16.74 -9.71
C ASN A 577 17.71 16.37 -10.01
N ALA A 578 17.98 15.69 -11.13
CA ALA A 578 19.35 15.44 -11.60
C ALA A 578 20.10 16.76 -11.93
N TYR A 579 19.39 17.77 -12.46
CA TYR A 579 19.92 19.12 -12.63
C TYR A 579 20.37 19.74 -11.30
N LEU A 580 19.56 19.61 -10.24
CA LEU A 580 19.89 20.17 -8.92
C LEU A 580 21.15 19.54 -8.32
N ASP A 581 21.30 18.22 -8.46
CA ASP A 581 22.48 17.51 -7.98
C ASP A 581 23.75 17.99 -8.71
N ALA A 582 23.67 18.11 -10.04
CA ALA A 582 24.77 18.61 -10.86
C ALA A 582 25.08 20.09 -10.61
N LEU A 583 24.07 20.92 -10.34
CA LEU A 583 24.26 22.33 -9.97
C LEU A 583 25.03 22.46 -8.65
N ALA A 584 24.72 21.62 -7.66
CA ALA A 584 25.45 21.61 -6.41
C ALA A 584 26.93 21.21 -6.62
N GLN A 585 27.19 20.19 -7.45
CA GLN A 585 28.55 19.78 -7.82
C GLN A 585 29.32 20.90 -8.54
N ARG A 586 28.68 21.56 -9.52
CA ARG A 586 29.28 22.71 -10.22
C ARG A 586 29.66 23.84 -9.27
N ARG A 587 28.73 24.24 -8.38
CA ARG A 587 29.02 25.29 -7.39
C ARG A 587 30.20 24.91 -6.51
N ARG A 588 30.29 23.65 -6.06
CA ARG A 588 31.38 23.16 -5.21
C ARG A 588 32.73 23.12 -5.94
N SER A 589 32.79 22.68 -7.20
CA SER A 589 34.02 22.70 -7.98
C SER A 589 34.54 24.12 -8.26
N GLU A 590 33.64 25.12 -8.24
CA GLU A 590 33.98 26.55 -8.30
C GLU A 590 34.29 27.18 -6.93
N GLY A 591 34.31 26.39 -5.84
CA GLY A 591 34.59 26.85 -4.48
C GLY A 591 33.42 27.58 -3.80
N ARG A 592 32.21 27.50 -4.34
CA ARG A 592 30.99 28.08 -3.77
C ARG A 592 30.24 27.03 -2.93
N ALA A 593 29.50 27.48 -1.91
CA ALA A 593 28.70 26.58 -1.08
C ALA A 593 27.51 26.03 -1.87
N ALA A 594 27.26 24.72 -1.76
CA ALA A 594 26.04 24.06 -2.20
C ALA A 594 25.87 22.67 -1.57
N THR A 595 24.62 22.32 -1.26
CA THR A 595 24.23 20.98 -0.78
C THR A 595 22.92 20.59 -1.46
N SER A 596 22.96 19.55 -2.30
CA SER A 596 21.75 18.91 -2.85
C SER A 596 21.41 17.68 -2.02
N ILE A 597 20.16 17.62 -1.55
CA ILE A 597 19.67 16.44 -0.81
C ILE A 597 18.57 15.78 -1.63
N ALA A 598 18.85 14.55 -2.07
CA ALA A 598 17.87 13.70 -2.74
C ALA A 598 17.02 12.97 -1.71
N TRP A 599 15.85 13.54 -1.40
CA TRP A 599 14.95 13.01 -0.38
C TRP A 599 14.18 11.78 -0.85
N GLY A 600 13.95 10.85 0.08
CA GLY A 600 12.84 9.88 0.02
C GLY A 600 11.49 10.52 0.33
N ALA A 601 10.45 9.70 0.50
CA ALA A 601 9.13 10.19 0.88
C ALA A 601 9.15 10.79 2.30
N TRP A 602 8.42 11.89 2.53
CA TRP A 602 8.16 12.46 3.84
C TRP A 602 6.73 12.11 4.27
N SER A 603 6.51 11.87 5.57
CA SER A 603 5.16 11.73 6.12
C SER A 603 4.46 13.11 6.21
N GLY A 604 3.13 13.10 6.25
CA GLY A 604 2.32 14.31 6.26
C GLY A 604 2.12 14.95 4.88
N ALA A 605 1.72 16.23 4.85
CA ALA A 605 1.43 16.94 3.61
C ALA A 605 2.73 17.26 2.83
N GLY A 606 2.70 17.16 1.49
CA GLY A 606 3.65 17.89 0.62
C GLY A 606 4.48 17.12 -0.40
N MET A 607 4.66 15.80 -0.28
CA MET A 607 5.45 15.04 -1.26
C MET A 607 4.94 13.62 -1.57
N ALA A 608 4.07 13.03 -0.75
CA ALA A 608 3.62 11.64 -0.89
C ALA A 608 2.13 11.45 -0.58
N THR A 609 1.29 12.44 -0.86
CA THR A 609 -0.09 12.53 -0.33
C THR A 609 -1.12 11.58 -0.95
N GLY A 610 -0.76 10.80 -1.98
CA GLY A 610 -1.72 9.99 -2.75
C GLY A 610 -1.73 8.48 -2.46
N ASP A 611 -0.58 7.86 -2.15
CA ASP A 611 -0.43 6.39 -2.02
C ASP A 611 0.73 6.04 -1.08
N LEU A 612 0.66 6.49 0.18
CA LEU A 612 1.68 6.18 1.19
C LEU A 612 1.84 4.67 1.38
N ASP A 613 0.73 3.93 1.40
CA ASP A 613 0.74 2.48 1.55
C ASP A 613 1.42 1.79 0.36
N GLY A 614 1.21 2.27 -0.88
CA GLY A 614 1.88 1.72 -2.05
C GLY A 614 3.36 2.06 -2.12
N LEU A 615 3.79 3.21 -1.58
CA LEU A 615 5.23 3.49 -1.41
C LEU A 615 5.86 2.53 -0.41
N VAL A 616 5.23 2.31 0.75
CA VAL A 616 5.68 1.35 1.77
C VAL A 616 5.70 -0.07 1.18
N ARG A 617 4.68 -0.44 0.41
CA ARG A 617 4.62 -1.74 -0.29
C ARG A 617 5.75 -1.94 -1.31
N ARG A 618 6.28 -0.86 -1.88
CA ARG A 618 7.43 -0.87 -2.79
C ARG A 618 8.78 -0.70 -2.07
N GLY A 619 8.80 -0.71 -0.73
CA GLY A 619 10.01 -0.57 0.09
C GLY A 619 10.43 0.88 0.39
N LEU A 620 9.68 1.90 -0.06
CA LEU A 620 9.94 3.30 0.27
C LEU A 620 9.11 3.72 1.48
N ARG A 621 9.77 3.90 2.64
CA ARG A 621 9.09 4.24 3.89
C ARG A 621 9.10 5.77 4.09
N PRO A 622 7.96 6.41 4.38
CA PRO A 622 7.92 7.84 4.68
C PRO A 622 8.80 8.19 5.90
N MET A 623 9.48 9.33 5.83
CA MET A 623 10.28 9.89 6.91
C MET A 623 9.52 11.00 7.62
N GLU A 624 9.54 10.98 8.95
CA GLU A 624 9.02 12.08 9.76
C GLU A 624 9.75 13.39 9.46
N PRO A 625 9.03 14.53 9.26
CA PRO A 625 9.64 15.81 8.93
C PRO A 625 10.75 16.24 9.88
N GLU A 626 10.57 16.04 11.19
CA GLU A 626 11.60 16.37 12.17
C GLU A 626 12.87 15.53 12.00
N ARG A 627 12.72 14.24 11.66
CA ARG A 627 13.84 13.33 11.39
C ARG A 627 14.59 13.76 10.13
N ALA A 628 13.86 14.14 9.09
CA ALA A 628 14.45 14.61 7.85
C ALA A 628 15.18 15.95 8.04
N LEU A 629 14.63 16.90 8.81
CA LEU A 629 15.29 18.16 9.13
C LEU A 629 16.57 17.99 9.97
N ARG A 630 16.62 17.00 10.88
CA ARG A 630 17.88 16.62 11.54
C ARG A 630 18.92 16.10 10.54
N ALA A 631 18.48 15.31 9.55
CA ALA A 631 19.36 14.81 8.51
C ALA A 631 19.88 15.93 7.60
N LEU A 632 19.07 16.98 7.35
CA LEU A 632 19.51 18.21 6.69
C LEU A 632 20.62 18.91 7.49
N HIS A 633 20.43 19.08 8.81
CA HIS A 633 21.47 19.65 9.68
C HIS A 633 22.79 18.88 9.57
N GLN A 634 22.71 17.55 9.64
CA GLN A 634 23.88 16.67 9.53
C GLN A 634 24.57 16.78 8.17
N ALA A 635 23.81 16.93 7.08
CA ALA A 635 24.39 17.12 5.76
C ALA A 635 25.15 18.45 5.64
N LEU A 636 24.62 19.50 6.28
CA LEU A 636 25.29 20.81 6.36
C LEU A 636 26.56 20.74 7.21
N ASP A 637 26.49 20.14 8.40
CA ASP A 637 27.65 19.96 9.30
C ASP A 637 28.76 19.10 8.68
N ASN A 638 28.38 18.02 7.99
CA ASN A 638 29.34 17.14 7.32
C ASN A 638 30.00 17.82 6.11
N GLY A 639 29.38 18.89 5.58
CA GLY A 639 29.81 19.60 4.39
C GLY A 639 29.47 18.86 3.09
N ASP A 640 28.38 18.08 3.08
CA ASP A 640 27.98 17.29 1.91
C ASP A 640 27.70 18.17 0.68
N THR A 641 28.10 17.68 -0.48
CA THR A 641 27.74 18.25 -1.79
C THR A 641 26.43 17.63 -2.29
N CYS A 642 26.39 16.31 -2.48
CA CYS A 642 25.21 15.57 -2.90
C CYS A 642 25.04 14.33 -2.01
N VAL A 643 23.90 14.21 -1.34
CA VAL A 643 23.58 13.06 -0.49
C VAL A 643 22.11 12.66 -0.70
N SER A 644 21.85 11.37 -0.76
CA SER A 644 20.48 10.84 -0.74
C SER A 644 20.11 10.46 0.67
N ILE A 645 18.96 10.93 1.14
CA ILE A 645 18.45 10.64 2.48
C ILE A 645 17.05 10.07 2.33
N ALA A 646 16.94 8.76 2.51
CA ALA A 646 15.70 8.01 2.30
C ALA A 646 15.64 6.78 3.21
N ASN A 647 14.46 6.50 3.76
CA ASN A 647 14.21 5.27 4.49
C ASN A 647 13.74 4.20 3.49
N VAL A 648 14.67 3.35 3.05
CA VAL A 648 14.43 2.36 1.99
C VAL A 648 14.73 0.96 2.51
N ASP A 649 13.77 0.07 2.32
CA ASP A 649 13.94 -1.37 2.40
C ASP A 649 14.45 -1.87 1.04
N TRP A 650 15.78 -1.97 0.89
CA TRP A 650 16.41 -2.23 -0.40
C TRP A 650 16.09 -3.60 -0.98
N ASP A 651 15.97 -4.62 -0.13
CA ASP A 651 15.62 -5.97 -0.56
C ASP A 651 14.19 -5.96 -1.14
N ARG A 652 13.23 -5.30 -0.47
CA ARG A 652 11.87 -5.14 -0.99
C ARG A 652 11.80 -4.25 -2.24
N PHE A 653 12.55 -3.14 -2.24
CA PHE A 653 12.58 -2.20 -3.36
C PHE A 653 13.15 -2.84 -4.63
N ALA A 654 14.19 -3.65 -4.50
CA ALA A 654 14.83 -4.33 -5.62
C ALA A 654 13.87 -5.24 -6.39
N VAL A 655 12.92 -5.92 -5.73
CA VAL A 655 11.98 -6.85 -6.38
C VAL A 655 11.24 -6.22 -7.56
N GLY A 656 10.67 -5.03 -7.36
CA GLY A 656 9.98 -4.30 -8.41
C GLY A 656 10.94 -3.58 -9.36
N PHE A 657 11.99 -2.98 -8.80
CA PHE A 657 12.93 -2.14 -9.54
C PHE A 657 13.80 -2.91 -10.56
N THR A 658 14.13 -4.17 -10.27
CA THR A 658 14.92 -5.05 -11.15
C THR A 658 14.07 -6.02 -11.96
N ALA A 659 12.73 -5.98 -11.79
CA ALA A 659 11.81 -6.97 -12.36
C ALA A 659 11.93 -7.12 -13.88
N ALA A 660 12.12 -6.00 -14.59
CA ALA A 660 12.17 -6.01 -16.05
C ALA A 660 13.59 -6.16 -16.62
N ARG A 661 14.62 -5.79 -15.86
CA ARG A 661 16.04 -5.84 -16.25
C ARG A 661 16.93 -5.75 -15.00
N PRO A 662 18.10 -6.44 -14.95
CA PRO A 662 19.13 -6.21 -13.93
C PRO A 662 19.52 -4.74 -13.81
N ARG A 663 19.72 -4.27 -12.58
CA ARG A 663 20.14 -2.88 -12.28
C ARG A 663 21.35 -2.90 -11.33
N PRO A 664 22.58 -2.97 -11.87
CA PRO A 664 23.80 -3.00 -11.06
C PRO A 664 23.96 -1.84 -10.07
N LEU A 665 23.21 -0.75 -10.28
CA LEU A 665 23.14 0.40 -9.37
C LEU A 665 22.95 0.00 -7.89
N LEU A 666 22.16 -1.03 -7.61
CA LEU A 666 21.77 -1.43 -6.25
C LEU A 666 22.60 -2.59 -5.67
N ASP A 667 23.56 -3.14 -6.41
CA ASP A 667 24.28 -4.37 -6.03
C ASP A 667 24.98 -4.28 -4.66
N GLU A 668 25.36 -3.08 -4.22
CA GLU A 668 26.02 -2.85 -2.93
C GLU A 668 25.06 -2.61 -1.75
N LEU A 669 23.74 -2.57 -2.02
CA LEU A 669 22.71 -2.28 -1.01
C LEU A 669 21.76 -3.46 -0.74
N VAL A 670 21.65 -4.38 -1.69
CA VAL A 670 20.76 -5.56 -1.64
C VAL A 670 21.55 -6.76 -1.13
N THR A 671 20.91 -7.62 -0.33
CA THR A 671 21.54 -8.86 0.12
C THR A 671 21.75 -9.84 -1.06
N PRO A 672 22.82 -10.65 -1.07
CA PRO A 672 23.07 -11.62 -2.15
C PRO A 672 21.91 -12.61 -2.38
N GLU A 673 21.10 -12.86 -1.35
CA GLU A 673 19.93 -13.73 -1.37
C GLU A 673 18.69 -13.05 -1.98
N ALA A 674 18.55 -11.73 -1.79
CA ALA A 674 17.52 -10.91 -2.42
C ALA A 674 17.87 -10.48 -3.86
N ALA A 675 19.13 -10.66 -4.27
CA ALA A 675 19.57 -10.53 -5.66
C ALA A 675 18.99 -11.69 -6.50
N VAL A 676 17.71 -11.59 -6.87
CA VAL A 676 17.06 -12.56 -7.76
C VAL A 676 17.86 -12.59 -9.06
N PRO A 677 18.45 -13.73 -9.46
CA PRO A 677 19.13 -13.84 -10.74
C PRO A 677 18.10 -13.52 -11.82
N ALA A 678 18.39 -12.55 -12.69
CA ALA A 678 17.63 -12.43 -13.92
C ALA A 678 17.76 -13.77 -14.65
N VAL A 679 16.67 -14.53 -14.70
CA VAL A 679 16.63 -15.83 -15.34
C VAL A 679 17.01 -15.60 -16.80
N ARG A 680 18.10 -16.25 -17.24
CA ARG A 680 18.50 -16.27 -18.65
C ARG A 680 17.28 -16.65 -19.48
N ALA A 681 16.99 -15.86 -20.50
CA ALA A 681 15.95 -16.14 -21.47
C ALA A 681 16.30 -17.41 -22.28
N THR A 682 16.01 -18.58 -21.72
CA THR A 682 15.70 -19.74 -22.55
C THR A 682 14.41 -19.42 -23.28
N PRO A 683 14.28 -19.66 -24.60
CA PRO A 683 13.02 -19.41 -25.29
C PRO A 683 11.91 -20.25 -24.66
N VAL A 684 11.00 -19.60 -23.93
CA VAL A 684 9.91 -20.26 -23.17
C VAL A 684 8.98 -21.10 -24.06
N ARG A 685 9.07 -20.93 -25.39
CA ARG A 685 8.33 -21.66 -26.41
C ARG A 685 8.69 -23.14 -26.55
N GLU A 686 9.82 -23.58 -26.01
CA GLU A 686 10.26 -24.98 -26.06
C GLU A 686 10.07 -25.70 -24.71
N MET A 687 9.53 -25.00 -23.71
CA MET A 687 9.33 -25.55 -22.37
C MET A 687 8.14 -26.51 -22.34
N THR A 688 8.37 -27.70 -21.80
CA THR A 688 7.33 -28.64 -21.41
C THR A 688 6.44 -28.04 -20.30
N THR A 689 5.24 -28.60 -20.10
CA THR A 689 4.34 -28.17 -19.02
C THR A 689 5.00 -28.24 -17.63
N GLU A 690 5.91 -29.19 -17.44
CA GLU A 690 6.65 -29.38 -16.19
C GLU A 690 7.72 -28.30 -15.99
N GLU A 691 8.43 -27.91 -17.07
CA GLU A 691 9.37 -26.78 -17.05
C GLU A 691 8.65 -25.43 -16.87
N LEU A 692 7.49 -25.22 -17.51
CA LEU A 692 6.65 -24.03 -17.29
C LEU A 692 6.12 -23.95 -15.85
N LEU A 693 5.82 -25.09 -15.25
CA LEU A 693 5.42 -25.17 -13.85
C LEU A 693 6.56 -24.76 -12.93
N GLU A 694 7.75 -25.34 -13.08
CA GLU A 694 8.93 -24.96 -12.29
C GLU A 694 9.30 -23.48 -12.47
N PHE A 695 9.19 -22.98 -13.70
CA PHE A 695 9.42 -21.58 -14.03
C PHE A 695 8.44 -20.64 -13.32
N THR A 696 7.14 -20.91 -13.45
CA THR A 696 6.08 -20.13 -12.80
C THR A 696 6.22 -20.20 -11.28
N HIS A 697 6.51 -21.39 -10.75
CA HIS A 697 6.67 -21.66 -9.32
C HIS A 697 7.85 -20.89 -8.71
N SER A 698 8.99 -20.88 -9.38
CA SER A 698 10.17 -20.12 -8.97
C SER A 698 9.90 -18.61 -8.92
N HIS A 699 9.15 -18.08 -9.90
CA HIS A 699 8.78 -16.67 -9.92
C HIS A 699 7.79 -16.29 -8.82
N VAL A 700 6.85 -17.18 -8.49
CA VAL A 700 5.90 -17.01 -7.39
C VAL A 700 6.63 -17.02 -6.05
N ALA A 701 7.53 -17.97 -5.82
CA ALA A 701 8.34 -18.04 -4.60
C ALA A 701 9.21 -16.79 -4.41
N ALA A 702 9.84 -16.29 -5.48
CA ALA A 702 10.63 -15.07 -5.45
C ALA A 702 9.79 -13.82 -5.14
N ILE A 703 8.54 -13.74 -5.61
CA ILE A 703 7.62 -12.62 -5.30
C ILE A 703 7.21 -12.65 -3.82
N LEU A 704 7.05 -13.85 -3.24
CA LEU A 704 6.70 -14.05 -1.84
C LEU A 704 7.91 -13.99 -0.88
N GLY A 705 9.13 -13.80 -1.40
CA GLY A 705 10.34 -13.73 -0.59
C GLY A 705 10.82 -15.09 -0.06
N HIS A 706 10.40 -16.19 -0.68
CA HIS A 706 10.89 -17.53 -0.34
C HIS A 706 12.12 -17.88 -1.18
N ALA A 707 13.22 -18.25 -0.51
CA ALA A 707 14.45 -18.71 -1.15
C ALA A 707 14.33 -20.13 -1.74
N ASP A 708 13.42 -20.94 -1.18
CA ASP A 708 13.10 -22.28 -1.67
C ASP A 708 11.71 -22.28 -2.33
N PRO A 709 11.60 -22.56 -3.64
CA PRO A 709 10.31 -22.70 -4.31
C PRO A 709 9.39 -23.73 -3.64
N ASP A 710 9.93 -24.82 -3.08
CA ASP A 710 9.13 -25.88 -2.44
C ASP A 710 8.44 -25.43 -1.14
N ALA A 711 8.77 -24.25 -0.60
CA ALA A 711 8.02 -23.62 0.48
C ALA A 711 6.63 -23.12 0.04
N VAL A 712 6.39 -22.97 -1.26
CA VAL A 712 5.11 -22.54 -1.84
C VAL A 712 4.36 -23.73 -2.42
N GLY A 713 3.12 -23.95 -1.99
CA GLY A 713 2.27 -24.99 -2.54
C GLY A 713 1.93 -24.74 -4.01
N ARG A 714 2.30 -25.65 -4.92
CA ARG A 714 2.00 -25.57 -6.37
C ARG A 714 0.50 -25.55 -6.71
N ASP A 715 -0.29 -26.11 -5.80
CA ASP A 715 -1.75 -26.25 -5.90
C ASP A 715 -2.50 -25.40 -4.86
N GLN A 716 -1.77 -24.62 -4.04
CA GLN A 716 -2.35 -23.69 -3.07
C GLN A 716 -2.84 -22.43 -3.79
N SER A 717 -3.92 -21.84 -3.30
CA SER A 717 -4.47 -20.65 -3.94
C SER A 717 -3.53 -19.45 -3.75
N PHE A 718 -3.44 -18.59 -4.76
CA PHE A 718 -2.63 -17.37 -4.68
C PHE A 718 -3.08 -16.47 -3.50
N THR A 719 -4.37 -16.42 -3.20
CA THR A 719 -4.94 -15.70 -2.04
C THR A 719 -4.45 -16.24 -0.69
N GLU A 720 -4.39 -17.56 -0.51
CA GLU A 720 -3.85 -18.16 0.73
C GLU A 720 -2.34 -17.95 0.85
N LEU A 721 -1.66 -17.79 -0.28
CA LEU A 721 -0.24 -17.44 -0.34
C LEU A 721 0.03 -15.94 -0.11
N GLY A 722 -1.02 -15.13 0.07
CA GLY A 722 -0.89 -13.69 0.30
C GLY A 722 -0.67 -12.86 -0.97
N PHE A 723 -1.02 -13.38 -2.15
CA PHE A 723 -1.06 -12.55 -3.36
C PHE A 723 -2.20 -11.52 -3.29
N ASP A 724 -1.85 -10.31 -3.64
CA ASP A 724 -2.73 -9.15 -3.82
C ASP A 724 -2.76 -8.71 -5.30
N SER A 725 -3.55 -7.69 -5.62
CA SER A 725 -3.68 -7.16 -6.99
C SER A 725 -2.34 -6.66 -7.58
N LEU A 726 -1.36 -6.27 -6.75
CA LEU A 726 -0.07 -5.74 -7.22
C LEU A 726 0.93 -6.87 -7.53
N THR A 727 1.02 -7.87 -6.66
CA THR A 727 1.83 -9.08 -6.86
C THR A 727 1.31 -9.93 -8.02
N ALA A 728 -0.02 -9.95 -8.24
CA ALA A 728 -0.63 -10.55 -9.42
C ALA A 728 -0.20 -9.87 -10.73
N VAL A 729 -0.21 -8.54 -10.78
CA VAL A 729 0.26 -7.75 -11.94
C VAL A 729 1.78 -7.93 -12.14
N GLY A 730 2.56 -7.99 -11.06
CA GLY A 730 3.99 -8.26 -11.11
C GLY A 730 4.32 -9.64 -11.68
N LEU A 731 3.61 -10.68 -11.23
CA LEU A 731 3.73 -12.04 -11.78
C LEU A 731 3.31 -12.07 -13.24
N ARG A 732 2.16 -11.47 -13.61
CA ARG A 732 1.71 -11.34 -15.00
C ARG A 732 2.77 -10.70 -15.88
N ASN A 733 3.32 -9.55 -15.48
CA ASN A 733 4.34 -8.84 -16.26
C ASN A 733 5.56 -9.70 -16.52
N ARG A 734 6.05 -10.39 -15.48
CA ARG A 734 7.20 -11.30 -15.59
C ARG A 734 6.90 -12.48 -16.52
N LEU A 735 5.74 -13.11 -16.37
CA LEU A 735 5.31 -14.23 -17.22
C LEU A 735 5.09 -13.78 -18.66
N GLN A 736 4.46 -12.63 -18.91
CA GLN A 736 4.24 -12.05 -20.24
C GLN A 736 5.56 -11.69 -20.91
N GLN A 737 6.52 -11.11 -20.17
CA GLN A 737 7.85 -10.81 -20.69
C GLN A 737 8.62 -12.09 -21.06
N ALA A 738 8.55 -13.13 -20.22
CA ALA A 738 9.25 -14.39 -20.46
C ALA A 738 8.63 -15.20 -21.61
N THR A 739 7.30 -15.27 -21.66
CA THR A 739 6.55 -16.09 -22.64
C THR A 739 6.36 -15.39 -23.98
N GLY A 740 6.36 -14.05 -23.98
CA GLY A 740 5.95 -13.24 -25.12
C GLY A 740 4.46 -13.35 -25.48
N LEU A 741 3.64 -13.92 -24.57
CA LEU A 741 2.18 -14.01 -24.69
C LEU A 741 1.54 -12.77 -24.06
N THR A 742 0.42 -12.31 -24.63
CA THR A 742 -0.41 -11.30 -23.97
C THR A 742 -1.21 -11.99 -22.87
N LEU A 743 -0.93 -11.67 -21.60
CA LEU A 743 -1.59 -12.27 -20.44
C LEU A 743 -2.53 -11.25 -19.79
N PRO A 744 -3.78 -11.62 -19.47
CA PRO A 744 -4.75 -10.69 -18.89
C PRO A 744 -4.34 -10.25 -17.47
N ALA A 745 -4.78 -9.06 -17.04
CA ALA A 745 -4.56 -8.58 -15.67
C ALA A 745 -5.18 -9.49 -14.60
N THR A 746 -6.20 -10.26 -15.01
CA THR A 746 -6.91 -11.23 -14.19
C THR A 746 -6.26 -12.61 -14.13
N LEU A 747 -5.12 -12.83 -14.80
CA LEU A 747 -4.46 -14.15 -14.93
C LEU A 747 -4.42 -14.98 -13.63
N VAL A 748 -4.03 -14.35 -12.53
CA VAL A 748 -3.89 -14.99 -11.21
C VAL A 748 -5.24 -15.28 -10.55
N PHE A 749 -6.30 -14.58 -10.94
CA PHE A 749 -7.66 -14.81 -10.47
C PHE A 749 -8.38 -15.85 -11.34
N ASP A 750 -8.20 -15.80 -12.65
CA ASP A 750 -8.76 -16.77 -13.61
C ASP A 750 -8.11 -18.15 -13.43
N HIS A 751 -6.84 -18.16 -13.00
CA HIS A 751 -6.06 -19.35 -12.74
C HIS A 751 -5.45 -19.28 -11.33
N PRO A 752 -6.22 -19.63 -10.29
CA PRO A 752 -5.92 -19.29 -8.89
C PRO A 752 -4.75 -20.05 -8.27
N THR A 753 -3.99 -20.84 -9.03
CA THR A 753 -2.84 -21.62 -8.53
C THR A 753 -1.68 -21.57 -9.52
N VAL A 754 -0.47 -21.76 -9.02
CA VAL A 754 0.77 -21.83 -9.83
C VAL A 754 0.62 -22.84 -10.97
N ARG A 755 0.04 -24.01 -10.67
CA ARG A 755 -0.20 -25.05 -11.67
C ARG A 755 -1.19 -24.64 -12.75
N ARG A 756 -2.28 -23.96 -12.39
CA ARG A 756 -3.29 -23.52 -13.36
C ARG A 756 -2.73 -22.44 -14.29
N VAL A 757 -1.92 -21.51 -13.78
CA VAL A 757 -1.25 -20.50 -14.62
C VAL A 757 -0.27 -21.16 -15.61
N ALA A 758 0.57 -22.08 -15.14
CA ALA A 758 1.52 -22.79 -16.00
C ALA A 758 0.80 -23.60 -17.11
N ASN A 759 -0.29 -24.28 -16.76
CA ASN A 759 -1.12 -25.02 -17.71
C ASN A 759 -1.78 -24.10 -18.74
N HIS A 760 -2.32 -22.96 -18.31
CA HIS A 760 -2.94 -21.97 -19.21
C HIS A 760 -1.93 -21.43 -20.23
N ILE A 761 -0.73 -21.07 -19.77
CA ILE A 761 0.38 -20.63 -20.63
C ILE A 761 0.77 -21.74 -21.61
N GLY A 762 0.84 -23.00 -21.17
CA GLY A 762 1.09 -24.15 -22.05
C GLY A 762 0.03 -24.30 -23.16
N GLN A 763 -1.25 -24.18 -22.82
CA GLN A 763 -2.36 -24.26 -23.78
C GLN A 763 -2.35 -23.11 -24.80
N GLN A 764 -1.90 -21.92 -24.40
CA GLN A 764 -1.72 -20.77 -25.29
C GLN A 764 -0.61 -21.01 -26.31
N PHE A 765 0.47 -21.71 -25.93
CA PHE A 765 1.51 -22.12 -26.88
C PHE A 765 1.04 -23.19 -27.87
N ASP A 766 0.26 -24.17 -27.42
CA ASP A 766 -0.25 -25.26 -28.26
C ASP A 766 -1.32 -24.81 -29.27
N SER A 767 -2.09 -23.77 -28.94
CA SER A 767 -3.20 -23.29 -29.77
C SER A 767 -2.79 -22.31 -30.88
N GLY A 768 -1.54 -21.88 -30.95
CA GLY A 768 -0.98 -21.08 -32.05
C GLY A 768 -1.63 -19.71 -32.30
N LYS A 769 -2.53 -19.25 -31.43
CA LYS A 769 -3.19 -17.94 -31.56
C LYS A 769 -2.27 -16.82 -31.08
N ARG A 770 -1.51 -16.24 -32.01
CA ARG A 770 -0.90 -14.92 -31.85
C ARG A 770 -1.90 -13.87 -32.31
N GLU A 771 -2.55 -13.19 -31.38
CA GLU A 771 -3.14 -11.89 -31.71
C GLU A 771 -2.06 -10.80 -31.62
N PRO A 772 -1.90 -9.95 -32.65
CA PRO A 772 -1.06 -8.78 -32.54
C PRO A 772 -1.66 -7.82 -31.51
N ALA A 773 -0.88 -7.45 -30.49
CA ALA A 773 -1.23 -6.40 -29.55
C ALA A 773 -1.19 -5.05 -30.26
N ALA A 774 -2.34 -4.64 -30.80
CA ALA A 774 -2.61 -3.23 -31.01
C ALA A 774 -3.08 -2.65 -29.66
N GLU A 775 -2.33 -1.68 -29.14
CA GLU A 775 -2.91 -0.66 -28.27
C GLU A 775 -3.94 0.12 -29.10
N ALA A 776 -5.16 -0.39 -29.18
CA ALA A 776 -6.29 0.47 -29.49
C ALA A 776 -6.66 1.20 -28.19
N SER A 777 -6.45 2.52 -28.16
CA SER A 777 -7.33 3.38 -27.36
C SER A 777 -8.75 2.99 -27.74
N SER A 778 -9.49 2.46 -26.76
CA SER A 778 -10.90 2.15 -26.93
C SER A 778 -11.62 3.49 -26.95
N ALA A 779 -12.05 3.93 -28.13
CA ALA A 779 -12.85 5.15 -28.28
C ALA A 779 -14.14 5.08 -27.42
N LEU A 780 -14.63 3.87 -27.12
CA LEU A 780 -15.78 3.67 -26.23
C LEU A 780 -15.43 3.95 -24.76
N ARG A 781 -14.25 3.53 -24.31
CA ARG A 781 -13.75 3.79 -22.96
C ARG A 781 -13.49 5.27 -22.75
N ASP A 782 -12.77 5.90 -23.68
CA ASP A 782 -12.46 7.32 -23.60
C ASP A 782 -13.74 8.16 -23.66
N GLY A 783 -14.68 7.78 -24.52
CA GLY A 783 -15.99 8.42 -24.59
C GLY A 783 -16.82 8.22 -23.31
N TYR A 784 -16.81 7.04 -22.70
CA TYR A 784 -17.52 6.76 -21.45
C TYR A 784 -16.93 7.56 -20.28
N ARG A 785 -15.60 7.66 -20.21
CA ARG A 785 -14.90 8.50 -19.23
C ARG A 785 -15.27 9.97 -19.38
N GLN A 786 -15.26 10.48 -20.61
CA GLN A 786 -15.68 11.85 -20.90
C GLN A 786 -17.17 12.08 -20.61
N ALA A 787 -18.02 11.07 -20.81
CA ALA A 787 -19.43 11.13 -20.44
C ALA A 787 -19.62 11.27 -18.92
N GLY A 788 -18.80 10.59 -18.11
CA GLY A 788 -18.74 10.78 -16.65
C GLY A 788 -18.37 12.22 -16.28
N LEU A 789 -17.27 12.73 -16.83
CA LEU A 789 -16.77 14.09 -16.54
C LEU A 789 -17.69 15.22 -17.01
N SER A 790 -18.49 14.98 -18.05
CA SER A 790 -19.35 15.99 -18.67
C SER A 790 -20.82 15.91 -18.23
N GLY A 791 -21.18 15.01 -17.30
CA GLY A 791 -22.56 14.81 -16.85
C GLY A 791 -23.49 14.28 -17.95
N ARG A 792 -22.98 13.40 -18.82
CA ARG A 792 -23.69 12.86 -19.98
C ARG A 792 -23.66 11.33 -20.04
N VAL A 793 -23.59 10.68 -18.88
CA VAL A 793 -23.51 9.21 -18.77
C VAL A 793 -24.73 8.53 -19.40
N ARG A 794 -25.95 9.02 -19.15
CA ARG A 794 -27.18 8.37 -19.64
C ARG A 794 -27.27 8.31 -21.17
N PRO A 795 -27.09 9.42 -21.93
CA PRO A 795 -26.99 9.35 -23.40
C PRO A 795 -25.89 8.41 -23.90
N TYR A 796 -24.79 8.26 -23.15
CA TYR A 796 -23.69 7.38 -23.53
C TYR A 796 -24.02 5.90 -23.27
N LEU A 797 -24.72 5.58 -22.19
CA LEU A 797 -25.25 4.23 -21.94
C LEU A 797 -26.25 3.82 -23.03
N ASP A 798 -27.09 4.74 -23.50
CA ASP A 798 -28.00 4.46 -24.64
C ASP A 798 -27.22 4.15 -25.93
N LEU A 799 -26.09 4.83 -26.16
CA LEU A 799 -25.17 4.52 -27.27
C LEU A 799 -24.54 3.13 -27.10
N LEU A 800 -24.00 2.81 -25.91
CA LEU A 800 -23.41 1.50 -25.63
C LEU A 800 -24.43 0.36 -25.80
N ALA A 801 -25.67 0.59 -25.39
CA ALA A 801 -26.77 -0.35 -25.62
C ALA A 801 -27.09 -0.47 -27.12
N GLY A 802 -27.05 0.61 -27.89
CA GLY A 802 -27.20 0.54 -29.35
C GLY A 802 -26.05 -0.23 -30.03
N LEU A 803 -24.83 -0.10 -29.49
CA LEU A 803 -23.67 -0.84 -29.97
C LEU A 803 -23.71 -2.33 -29.58
N SER A 804 -24.35 -2.67 -28.46
CA SER A 804 -24.47 -4.06 -28.04
C SER A 804 -25.32 -4.92 -29.00
N ASP A 805 -26.22 -4.29 -29.77
CA ASP A 805 -27.03 -4.96 -30.79
C ASP A 805 -26.19 -5.61 -31.92
N PHE A 806 -24.92 -5.23 -32.05
CA PHE A 806 -23.98 -5.82 -33.02
C PHE A 806 -23.22 -7.05 -32.48
N ARG A 807 -23.41 -7.42 -31.22
CA ARG A 807 -22.82 -8.65 -30.65
C ARG A 807 -23.71 -9.87 -30.93
N GLU A 808 -23.12 -11.05 -30.86
CA GLU A 808 -23.89 -12.30 -30.88
C GLU A 808 -24.78 -12.38 -29.64
N HIS A 809 -25.96 -12.97 -29.78
CA HIS A 809 -26.92 -13.12 -28.69
C HIS A 809 -27.35 -14.58 -28.50
N PHE A 810 -27.75 -14.93 -27.26
CA PHE A 810 -28.34 -16.23 -26.93
C PHE A 810 -29.77 -16.07 -26.39
N ASP A 811 -30.64 -17.04 -26.68
CA ASP A 811 -32.05 -17.03 -26.26
C ASP A 811 -32.33 -17.95 -25.05
N GLY A 812 -31.39 -18.84 -24.71
CA GLY A 812 -31.48 -19.70 -23.53
C GLY A 812 -30.35 -20.72 -23.44
N SER A 813 -30.54 -21.72 -22.58
CA SER A 813 -29.51 -22.71 -22.20
C SER A 813 -29.09 -23.67 -23.30
N ASP A 814 -29.85 -23.77 -24.39
CA ASP A 814 -29.46 -24.53 -25.58
C ASP A 814 -28.35 -23.81 -26.38
N ASP A 815 -28.27 -22.48 -26.27
CA ASP A 815 -27.35 -21.63 -27.03
C ASP A 815 -26.09 -21.25 -26.22
N PHE A 816 -26.20 -21.17 -24.89
CA PHE A 816 -25.10 -20.77 -24.01
C PHE A 816 -25.20 -21.43 -22.63
N VAL A 817 -24.08 -21.90 -22.11
CA VAL A 817 -23.99 -22.52 -20.78
C VAL A 817 -22.97 -21.76 -19.93
N THR A 818 -23.32 -21.50 -18.68
CA THR A 818 -22.41 -20.92 -17.68
C THR A 818 -22.30 -21.84 -16.47
N ASP A 819 -21.21 -21.73 -15.72
CA ASP A 819 -20.96 -22.47 -14.49
C ASP A 819 -20.70 -21.50 -13.32
N LEU A 820 -20.88 -22.00 -12.08
CA LEU A 820 -20.59 -21.23 -10.88
C LEU A 820 -19.09 -21.19 -10.61
N VAL A 821 -18.61 -20.02 -10.19
CA VAL A 821 -17.23 -19.83 -9.70
C VAL A 821 -17.21 -20.07 -8.20
N GLU A 822 -16.28 -20.89 -7.71
CA GLU A 822 -16.09 -21.11 -6.28
C GLU A 822 -15.24 -19.98 -5.68
N LEU A 823 -15.75 -19.32 -4.63
CA LEU A 823 -15.06 -18.19 -3.98
C LEU A 823 -14.51 -18.56 -2.60
N ALA A 824 -15.22 -19.39 -1.85
CA ALA A 824 -14.76 -19.92 -0.57
C ALA A 824 -15.41 -21.29 -0.28
N ASP A 825 -14.65 -22.15 0.40
CA ASP A 825 -15.16 -23.44 0.90
C ASP A 825 -15.72 -23.27 2.33
N GLY A 826 -16.63 -24.16 2.73
CA GLY A 826 -17.25 -24.09 4.05
C GLY A 826 -18.01 -25.35 4.45
N ALA A 827 -18.20 -25.53 5.76
CA ALA A 827 -18.82 -26.74 6.32
C ALA A 827 -20.36 -26.65 6.46
N GLY A 828 -20.96 -25.47 6.25
CA GLY A 828 -22.39 -25.22 6.41
C GLY A 828 -23.27 -25.91 5.37
N GLU A 829 -24.51 -26.21 5.77
CA GLU A 829 -25.48 -26.89 4.90
C GLU A 829 -26.08 -25.97 3.80
N VAL A 830 -26.06 -24.65 4.00
CA VAL A 830 -26.60 -23.64 3.07
C VAL A 830 -25.46 -23.00 2.29
N THR A 831 -25.52 -23.03 0.96
CA THR A 831 -24.56 -22.33 0.09
C THR A 831 -24.98 -20.87 -0.11
N VAL A 832 -24.03 -19.94 0.00
CA VAL A 832 -24.22 -18.54 -0.41
C VAL A 832 -23.82 -18.41 -1.88
N ILE A 833 -24.76 -18.00 -2.73
CA ILE A 833 -24.53 -17.81 -4.18
C ILE A 833 -24.64 -16.33 -4.51
N CYS A 834 -23.51 -15.70 -4.83
CA CYS A 834 -23.42 -14.29 -5.14
C CYS A 834 -23.59 -14.03 -6.65
N CYS A 835 -24.57 -13.22 -7.04
CA CYS A 835 -24.79 -12.81 -8.41
C CYS A 835 -23.94 -11.58 -8.73
N ALA A 836 -23.00 -11.72 -9.66
CA ALA A 836 -22.12 -10.63 -10.08
C ALA A 836 -22.92 -9.43 -10.61
N GLY A 837 -22.42 -8.23 -10.36
CA GLY A 837 -22.96 -6.98 -10.86
C GLY A 837 -22.88 -6.87 -12.38
N THR A 838 -23.53 -5.82 -12.91
CA THR A 838 -23.58 -5.54 -14.35
C THR A 838 -22.80 -4.28 -14.73
N ALA A 839 -21.87 -3.82 -13.88
CA ALA A 839 -20.96 -2.75 -14.24
C ALA A 839 -19.84 -3.30 -15.14
N ALA A 840 -19.18 -2.44 -15.93
CA ALA A 840 -18.09 -2.87 -16.81
C ALA A 840 -16.93 -3.54 -16.04
N ILE A 841 -16.69 -3.12 -14.80
CA ILE A 841 -15.67 -3.70 -13.92
C ILE A 841 -16.20 -4.82 -13.02
N SER A 842 -17.50 -5.10 -13.01
CA SER A 842 -18.10 -6.12 -12.13
C SER A 842 -17.70 -7.54 -12.52
N GLY A 843 -17.82 -8.44 -11.55
CA GLY A 843 -17.56 -9.86 -11.71
C GLY A 843 -17.52 -10.57 -10.35
N PRO A 844 -17.29 -11.91 -10.33
CA PRO A 844 -17.19 -12.69 -9.09
C PRO A 844 -16.26 -12.11 -8.02
N HIS A 845 -15.22 -11.39 -8.43
CA HIS A 845 -14.24 -10.76 -7.54
C HIS A 845 -14.83 -9.74 -6.57
N GLU A 846 -15.98 -9.12 -6.87
CA GLU A 846 -16.63 -8.12 -6.01
C GLU A 846 -17.09 -8.69 -4.66
N PHE A 847 -17.26 -10.02 -4.57
CA PHE A 847 -17.66 -10.72 -3.35
C PHE A 847 -16.50 -11.39 -2.60
N THR A 848 -15.25 -11.21 -3.04
CA THR A 848 -14.09 -11.91 -2.44
C THR A 848 -13.90 -11.61 -0.96
N ARG A 849 -14.08 -10.35 -0.53
CA ARG A 849 -13.99 -9.98 0.90
C ARG A 849 -15.12 -10.59 1.71
N LEU A 850 -16.34 -10.53 1.20
CA LEU A 850 -17.50 -11.19 1.82
C LEU A 850 -17.29 -12.72 1.93
N ALA A 851 -16.75 -13.33 0.88
CA ALA A 851 -16.41 -14.76 0.87
C ALA A 851 -15.30 -15.10 1.87
N GLY A 852 -14.31 -14.21 2.05
CA GLY A 852 -13.24 -14.37 3.04
C GLY A 852 -13.78 -14.41 4.46
N GLU A 853 -14.75 -13.55 4.80
CA GLU A 853 -15.39 -13.51 6.14
C GLU A 853 -16.29 -14.74 6.40
N LEU A 854 -16.80 -15.35 5.34
CA LEU A 854 -17.63 -16.57 5.40
C LEU A 854 -16.82 -17.86 5.18
N CYS A 855 -15.51 -17.74 4.99
CA CYS A 855 -14.64 -18.89 4.70
C CYS A 855 -14.60 -19.85 5.90
N GLY A 856 -14.79 -21.14 5.63
CA GLY A 856 -14.87 -22.17 6.66
C GLY A 856 -16.22 -22.27 7.39
N THR A 857 -17.12 -21.29 7.25
CA THR A 857 -18.47 -21.35 7.85
C THR A 857 -19.50 -21.87 6.86
N VAL A 858 -19.65 -21.22 5.70
CA VAL A 858 -20.58 -21.62 4.63
C VAL A 858 -19.88 -21.62 3.27
N PRO A 859 -20.20 -22.56 2.36
CA PRO A 859 -19.67 -22.50 0.99
C PRO A 859 -20.16 -21.22 0.30
N VAL A 860 -19.25 -20.52 -0.38
CA VAL A 860 -19.56 -19.31 -1.16
C VAL A 860 -19.20 -19.51 -2.62
N ARG A 861 -20.17 -19.30 -3.50
CA ARG A 861 -20.02 -19.38 -4.96
C ARG A 861 -20.53 -18.10 -5.61
N ALA A 862 -20.11 -17.84 -6.83
CA ALA A 862 -20.58 -16.70 -7.61
C ALA A 862 -21.07 -17.10 -9.00
N VAL A 863 -22.10 -16.39 -9.47
CA VAL A 863 -22.66 -16.49 -10.81
C VAL A 863 -22.12 -15.30 -11.63
N PRO A 864 -21.25 -15.52 -12.63
CA PRO A 864 -20.80 -14.45 -13.52
C PRO A 864 -21.93 -14.00 -14.47
N GLN A 865 -21.81 -12.79 -15.02
CA GLN A 865 -22.70 -12.30 -16.06
C GLN A 865 -22.14 -12.65 -17.45
N PRO A 866 -22.92 -13.34 -18.31
CA PRO A 866 -22.50 -13.63 -19.68
C PRO A 866 -22.23 -12.36 -20.50
N GLY A 867 -21.21 -12.40 -21.37
CA GLY A 867 -20.92 -11.34 -22.34
C GLY A 867 -19.83 -10.36 -21.92
N TYR A 868 -19.29 -10.46 -20.70
CA TYR A 868 -18.19 -9.61 -20.22
C TYR A 868 -16.79 -10.11 -20.60
N GLU A 869 -16.69 -11.27 -21.25
CA GLU A 869 -15.44 -11.81 -21.80
C GLU A 869 -15.49 -11.84 -23.33
N ASP A 870 -14.31 -11.77 -23.96
CA ASP A 870 -14.18 -11.76 -25.42
C ASP A 870 -14.76 -13.02 -26.05
N GLY A 871 -15.61 -12.81 -27.07
CA GLY A 871 -16.27 -13.89 -27.80
C GLY A 871 -17.49 -14.49 -27.09
N GLN A 872 -17.84 -14.06 -25.87
CA GLN A 872 -19.09 -14.50 -25.25
C GLN A 872 -20.31 -13.79 -25.86
N PRO A 873 -21.43 -14.49 -26.12
CA PRO A 873 -22.67 -13.86 -26.56
C PRO A 873 -23.36 -13.10 -25.42
N LEU A 874 -24.14 -12.09 -25.77
CA LEU A 874 -25.01 -11.35 -24.84
C LEU A 874 -26.39 -12.00 -24.72
N PRO A 875 -27.10 -11.88 -23.59
CA PRO A 875 -28.47 -12.35 -23.50
C PRO A 875 -29.41 -11.52 -24.36
N SER A 876 -30.32 -12.18 -25.10
CA SER A 876 -31.36 -11.49 -25.87
C SER A 876 -32.45 -10.86 -24.99
N SER A 877 -32.61 -11.36 -23.76
CA SER A 877 -33.62 -10.89 -22.80
C SER A 877 -33.23 -11.23 -21.35
N MET A 878 -33.89 -10.59 -20.39
CA MET A 878 -33.74 -10.94 -18.96
C MET A 878 -34.12 -12.41 -18.71
N ALA A 879 -35.14 -12.92 -19.41
CA ALA A 879 -35.56 -14.33 -19.32
C ALA A 879 -34.46 -15.30 -19.79
N ALA A 880 -33.74 -14.95 -20.87
CA ALA A 880 -32.65 -15.77 -21.40
C ALA A 880 -31.49 -15.90 -20.40
N VAL A 881 -31.03 -14.78 -19.80
CA VAL A 881 -29.93 -14.82 -18.83
C VAL A 881 -30.30 -15.55 -17.55
N VAL A 882 -31.48 -15.29 -16.96
CA VAL A 882 -31.89 -15.97 -15.73
C VAL A 882 -32.15 -17.46 -15.95
N ALA A 883 -32.60 -17.87 -17.14
CA ALA A 883 -32.74 -19.28 -17.50
C ALA A 883 -31.39 -20.03 -17.47
N VAL A 884 -30.37 -19.45 -18.10
CA VAL A 884 -29.01 -20.00 -18.12
C VAL A 884 -28.41 -20.05 -16.71
N GLN A 885 -28.58 -18.98 -15.94
CA GLN A 885 -28.09 -18.91 -14.56
C GLN A 885 -28.84 -19.89 -13.64
N ALA A 886 -30.15 -20.07 -13.82
CA ALA A 886 -30.94 -21.05 -13.07
C ALA A 886 -30.46 -22.47 -13.34
N ASP A 887 -30.17 -22.82 -14.59
CA ASP A 887 -29.63 -24.14 -14.92
C ASP A 887 -28.23 -24.35 -14.31
N ALA A 888 -27.39 -23.32 -14.29
CA ALA A 888 -26.09 -23.37 -13.61
C ALA A 888 -26.24 -23.62 -12.10
N VAL A 889 -27.16 -22.91 -11.44
CA VAL A 889 -27.44 -23.09 -10.01
C VAL A 889 -28.01 -24.48 -9.72
N ILE A 890 -28.99 -24.94 -10.49
CA ILE A 890 -29.62 -26.26 -10.31
C ILE A 890 -28.57 -27.37 -10.46
N ARG A 891 -27.74 -27.32 -11.51
CA ARG A 891 -26.65 -28.29 -11.73
C ARG A 891 -25.64 -28.27 -10.59
N ALA A 892 -25.25 -27.09 -10.11
CA ALA A 892 -24.18 -26.96 -9.13
C ALA A 892 -24.62 -27.28 -7.69
N GLN A 893 -25.88 -27.05 -7.34
CA GLN A 893 -26.40 -27.28 -5.98
C GLN A 893 -26.88 -28.71 -5.74
N ASP A 894 -27.31 -29.43 -6.78
CA ASP A 894 -27.76 -30.84 -6.67
C ASP A 894 -28.76 -31.05 -5.51
N GLY A 895 -29.70 -30.11 -5.37
CA GLY A 895 -30.73 -30.14 -4.31
C GLY A 895 -30.31 -29.63 -2.92
N LYS A 896 -29.06 -29.17 -2.73
CA LYS A 896 -28.63 -28.50 -1.49
C LYS A 896 -29.30 -27.13 -1.34
N PRO A 897 -29.63 -26.69 -0.11
CA PRO A 897 -30.22 -25.38 0.11
C PRO A 897 -29.21 -24.25 -0.15
N PHE A 898 -29.69 -23.13 -0.66
CA PHE A 898 -28.86 -21.97 -0.97
C PHE A 898 -29.61 -20.65 -0.75
N VAL A 899 -28.86 -19.57 -0.60
CA VAL A 899 -29.35 -18.18 -0.60
C VAL A 899 -28.68 -17.42 -1.73
N LEU A 900 -29.43 -16.53 -2.36
CA LEU A 900 -28.92 -15.64 -3.40
C LEU A 900 -28.55 -14.28 -2.81
N VAL A 901 -27.37 -13.78 -3.15
CA VAL A 901 -26.87 -12.48 -2.70
C VAL A 901 -26.51 -11.66 -3.91
N GLY A 902 -26.85 -10.37 -3.93
CA GLY A 902 -26.37 -9.47 -4.97
C GLY A 902 -26.14 -8.07 -4.43
N HIS A 903 -25.18 -7.35 -5.02
CA HIS A 903 -24.88 -5.96 -4.71
C HIS A 903 -25.30 -5.07 -5.89
N SER A 904 -25.91 -3.93 -5.61
CA SER A 904 -26.30 -2.95 -6.63
C SER A 904 -27.18 -3.58 -7.73
N ALA A 905 -26.87 -3.39 -9.00
CA ALA A 905 -27.55 -4.05 -10.12
C ALA A 905 -27.47 -5.60 -10.06
N GLY A 906 -26.45 -6.16 -9.42
CA GLY A 906 -26.35 -7.61 -9.13
C GLY A 906 -27.47 -8.09 -8.20
N ALA A 907 -28.00 -7.23 -7.33
CA ALA A 907 -29.16 -7.54 -6.49
C ALA A 907 -30.45 -7.70 -7.31
N LEU A 908 -30.62 -6.91 -8.38
CA LEU A 908 -31.72 -7.09 -9.34
C LEU A 908 -31.61 -8.44 -10.04
N MET A 909 -30.40 -8.81 -10.46
CA MET A 909 -30.12 -10.12 -11.07
C MET A 909 -30.39 -11.27 -10.09
N ALA A 910 -29.96 -11.14 -8.83
CA ALA A 910 -30.22 -12.12 -7.78
C ALA A 910 -31.72 -12.34 -7.56
N TYR A 911 -32.52 -11.28 -7.50
CA TYR A 911 -33.97 -11.40 -7.33
C TYR A 911 -34.68 -11.95 -8.58
N ALA A 912 -34.22 -11.57 -9.79
CA ALA A 912 -34.74 -12.12 -11.04
C ALA A 912 -34.46 -13.64 -11.15
N LEU A 913 -33.23 -14.05 -10.81
CA LEU A 913 -32.83 -15.45 -10.74
C LEU A 913 -33.62 -16.23 -9.67
N ALA A 914 -33.85 -15.63 -8.50
CA ALA A 914 -34.68 -16.23 -7.45
C ALA A 914 -36.12 -16.49 -7.92
N THR A 915 -36.68 -15.56 -8.70
CA THR A 915 -38.01 -15.69 -9.28
C THR A 915 -38.09 -16.85 -10.27
N GLU A 916 -37.10 -16.97 -11.16
CA GLU A 916 -37.02 -18.07 -12.13
C GLU A 916 -36.84 -19.43 -11.45
N LEU A 917 -35.95 -19.50 -10.45
CA LEU A 917 -35.71 -20.71 -9.66
C LEU A 917 -36.96 -21.15 -8.89
N LEU A 918 -37.71 -20.21 -8.31
CA LEU A 918 -39.00 -20.48 -7.67
C LEU A 918 -40.01 -21.07 -8.68
N ASP A 919 -40.13 -20.49 -9.87
CA ASP A 919 -41.04 -20.96 -10.91
C ASP A 919 -40.67 -22.36 -11.45
N ARG A 920 -39.37 -22.69 -11.45
CA ARG A 920 -38.85 -24.02 -11.79
C ARG A 920 -38.94 -25.04 -10.65
N GLY A 921 -39.45 -24.66 -9.48
CA GLY A 921 -39.59 -25.56 -8.33
C GLY A 921 -38.32 -25.78 -7.51
N HIS A 922 -37.33 -24.90 -7.63
CA HIS A 922 -36.06 -24.92 -6.90
C HIS A 922 -35.86 -23.61 -6.09
N PRO A 923 -36.77 -23.26 -5.16
CA PRO A 923 -36.72 -21.96 -4.49
C PRO A 923 -35.47 -21.81 -3.61
N PRO A 924 -34.79 -20.63 -3.63
CA PRO A 924 -33.78 -20.31 -2.64
C PRO A 924 -34.43 -20.19 -1.24
N ARG A 925 -33.63 -20.36 -0.18
CA ARG A 925 -34.05 -20.11 1.21
C ARG A 925 -34.43 -18.63 1.46
N GLY A 926 -33.86 -17.73 0.66
CA GLY A 926 -34.13 -16.31 0.67
C GLY A 926 -33.18 -15.55 -0.26
N VAL A 927 -33.35 -14.23 -0.33
CA VAL A 927 -32.54 -13.33 -1.15
C VAL A 927 -31.99 -12.18 -0.31
N VAL A 928 -30.69 -11.91 -0.41
CA VAL A 928 -30.03 -10.76 0.21
C VAL A 928 -29.75 -9.71 -0.86
N LEU A 929 -30.32 -8.54 -0.68
CA LEU A 929 -30.20 -7.40 -1.57
C LEU A 929 -29.32 -6.35 -0.91
N ILE A 930 -28.10 -6.17 -1.42
CA ILE A 930 -27.15 -5.21 -0.88
C ILE A 930 -27.22 -3.94 -1.72
N ASP A 931 -27.65 -2.84 -1.10
CA ASP A 931 -27.70 -1.49 -1.67
C ASP A 931 -28.35 -1.41 -3.07
N VAL A 932 -29.60 -1.87 -3.17
CA VAL A 932 -30.36 -1.97 -4.43
C VAL A 932 -31.35 -0.83 -4.64
N TYR A 933 -31.59 -0.48 -5.91
CA TYR A 933 -32.60 0.48 -6.34
C TYR A 933 -33.49 -0.14 -7.43
N PRO A 934 -34.82 -0.24 -7.23
CA PRO A 934 -35.71 -0.88 -8.17
C PRO A 934 -35.98 0.02 -9.39
N PRO A 935 -36.27 -0.57 -10.57
CA PRO A 935 -36.63 0.20 -11.77
C PRO A 935 -37.86 1.09 -11.56
N GLY A 936 -37.75 2.40 -11.82
CA GLY A 936 -38.85 3.36 -11.68
C GLY A 936 -38.53 4.64 -10.89
N ASN A 937 -37.34 4.74 -10.28
CA ASN A 937 -36.87 5.90 -9.51
C ASN A 937 -35.75 6.69 -10.23
N GLN A 938 -35.97 7.04 -11.50
CA GLN A 938 -34.90 7.44 -12.44
C GLN A 938 -34.32 8.85 -12.22
N ASP A 939 -35.07 9.77 -11.62
CA ASP A 939 -34.62 11.16 -11.47
C ASP A 939 -33.52 11.31 -10.39
N ALA A 940 -33.58 10.50 -9.32
CA ALA A 940 -32.55 10.42 -8.28
C ALA A 940 -31.27 9.69 -8.77
N MET A 941 -31.43 8.71 -9.65
CA MET A 941 -30.36 7.83 -10.13
C MET A 941 -29.39 8.53 -11.09
N ASN A 942 -29.82 9.56 -11.81
CA ASN A 942 -28.98 10.20 -12.84
C ASN A 942 -27.79 10.97 -12.28
N ALA A 943 -27.96 11.70 -11.16
CA ALA A 943 -26.86 12.39 -10.48
C ALA A 943 -25.88 11.36 -9.86
N TRP A 944 -26.43 10.28 -9.30
CA TRP A 944 -25.65 9.16 -8.78
C TRP A 944 -24.83 8.43 -9.86
N LEU A 945 -25.37 8.25 -11.07
CA LEU A 945 -24.67 7.60 -12.18
C LEU A 945 -23.41 8.35 -12.62
N GLU A 946 -23.38 9.67 -12.52
CA GLU A 946 -22.21 10.50 -12.86
C GLU A 946 -21.07 10.29 -11.86
N GLU A 947 -21.40 10.37 -10.57
CA GLU A 947 -20.45 10.18 -9.47
C GLU A 947 -19.97 8.72 -9.39
N LEU A 948 -20.88 7.76 -9.58
CA LEU A 948 -20.57 6.34 -9.70
C LEU A 948 -19.60 6.08 -10.86
N THR A 949 -19.86 6.65 -12.05
CA THR A 949 -18.99 6.48 -13.22
C THR A 949 -17.58 7.01 -12.96
N THR A 950 -17.47 8.22 -12.39
CA THR A 950 -16.17 8.82 -12.03
C THR A 950 -15.44 7.95 -11.01
N THR A 951 -16.15 7.51 -9.96
CA THR A 951 -15.59 6.66 -8.90
C THR A 951 -15.16 5.28 -9.42
N LEU A 952 -15.86 4.71 -10.40
CA LEU A 952 -15.48 3.45 -11.05
C LEU A 952 -14.14 3.56 -11.81
N PHE A 953 -13.89 4.71 -12.47
CA PHE A 953 -12.61 4.96 -13.14
C PHE A 953 -11.47 5.16 -12.13
N ASP A 954 -11.73 5.82 -11.00
CA ASP A 954 -10.73 6.00 -9.94
C ASP A 954 -10.40 4.70 -9.20
N ARG A 955 -11.33 3.74 -9.20
CA ARG A 955 -11.22 2.44 -8.53
C ARG A 955 -11.05 1.27 -9.51
N GLU A 956 -10.58 1.52 -10.74
CA GLU A 956 -10.49 0.51 -11.80
C GLU A 956 -9.49 -0.61 -11.44
N THR A 957 -10.01 -1.75 -10.99
CA THR A 957 -9.24 -2.97 -10.73
C THR A 957 -9.28 -3.97 -11.89
N VAL A 958 -10.25 -3.82 -12.79
CA VAL A 958 -10.44 -4.62 -14.00
C VAL A 958 -10.52 -3.69 -15.19
N ARG A 959 -9.75 -3.97 -16.25
CA ARG A 959 -9.70 -3.10 -17.44
C ARG A 959 -11.08 -3.01 -18.08
N MET A 960 -11.58 -1.78 -18.25
CA MET A 960 -12.76 -1.49 -19.07
C MET A 960 -12.36 -1.43 -20.54
N ASP A 961 -12.79 -2.41 -21.33
CA ASP A 961 -12.62 -2.51 -22.78
C ASP A 961 -13.97 -2.42 -23.52
N ASP A 962 -13.94 -2.42 -24.85
CA ASP A 962 -15.13 -2.33 -25.71
C ASP A 962 -16.13 -3.47 -25.42
N THR A 963 -15.62 -4.67 -25.14
CA THR A 963 -16.42 -5.86 -24.80
C THR A 963 -17.23 -5.63 -23.53
N ARG A 964 -16.58 -5.17 -22.47
CA ARG A 964 -17.22 -4.90 -21.17
C ARG A 964 -18.15 -3.70 -21.20
N LEU A 965 -17.82 -2.65 -21.97
CA LEU A 965 -18.66 -1.46 -22.11
C LEU A 965 -19.93 -1.73 -22.92
N THR A 966 -19.84 -2.53 -23.99
CA THR A 966 -21.04 -2.95 -24.72
C THR A 966 -21.90 -3.93 -23.91
N ALA A 967 -21.29 -4.78 -23.09
CA ALA A 967 -22.03 -5.62 -22.14
C ALA A 967 -22.77 -4.76 -21.10
N LEU A 968 -22.11 -3.78 -20.48
CA LEU A 968 -22.74 -2.81 -19.58
C LEU A 968 -23.97 -2.16 -20.23
N GLY A 969 -23.85 -1.68 -21.47
CA GLY A 969 -24.98 -1.09 -22.20
C GLY A 969 -26.16 -2.06 -22.39
N ALA A 970 -25.87 -3.32 -22.72
CA ALA A 970 -26.90 -4.35 -22.86
C ALA A 970 -27.64 -4.60 -21.53
N TYR A 971 -26.91 -4.79 -20.43
CA TYR A 971 -27.51 -5.07 -19.13
C TYR A 971 -28.23 -3.86 -18.53
N ASP A 972 -27.78 -2.63 -18.77
CA ASP A 972 -28.54 -1.41 -18.41
C ASP A 972 -29.92 -1.44 -19.06
N ARG A 973 -29.98 -1.75 -20.37
CA ARG A 973 -31.25 -1.86 -21.10
C ARG A 973 -32.14 -2.97 -20.54
N LEU A 974 -31.58 -4.15 -20.26
CA LEU A 974 -32.32 -5.31 -19.75
C LEU A 974 -32.91 -5.04 -18.36
N THR A 975 -32.10 -4.50 -17.45
CA THR A 975 -32.52 -4.20 -16.07
C THR A 975 -33.53 -3.04 -16.02
N ALA A 976 -33.37 -2.03 -16.88
CA ALA A 976 -34.31 -0.91 -16.98
C ALA A 976 -35.71 -1.31 -17.47
N GLN A 977 -35.81 -2.35 -18.31
CA GLN A 977 -37.09 -2.86 -18.84
C GLN A 977 -37.74 -3.91 -17.94
N TRP A 978 -36.95 -4.55 -17.08
CA TRP A 978 -37.46 -5.56 -16.16
C TRP A 978 -38.23 -4.93 -15.00
N ARG A 979 -39.23 -5.64 -14.48
CA ARG A 979 -40.00 -5.23 -13.29
C ARG A 979 -40.11 -6.42 -12.35
N PRO A 980 -39.72 -6.25 -11.06
CA PRO A 980 -39.79 -7.35 -10.12
C PRO A 980 -41.26 -7.62 -9.76
N ARG A 981 -41.58 -8.87 -9.41
CA ARG A 981 -42.88 -9.27 -8.86
C ARG A 981 -42.72 -9.80 -7.44
N ASP A 982 -43.79 -9.74 -6.66
CA ASP A 982 -43.78 -10.32 -5.32
C ASP A 982 -43.64 -11.84 -5.42
N THR A 983 -42.61 -12.38 -4.76
CA THR A 983 -42.32 -13.82 -4.72
C THR A 983 -42.67 -14.44 -3.37
N GLY A 984 -42.92 -13.62 -2.33
CA GLY A 984 -43.07 -14.09 -0.94
C GLY A 984 -41.82 -14.72 -0.34
N LEU A 985 -40.65 -14.61 -1.00
CA LEU A 985 -39.39 -15.14 -0.49
C LEU A 985 -38.87 -14.26 0.66
N PRO A 986 -38.32 -14.85 1.74
CA PRO A 986 -37.60 -14.09 2.76
C PRO A 986 -36.53 -13.21 2.10
N THR A 987 -36.59 -11.91 2.37
CA THR A 987 -35.69 -10.92 1.76
C THR A 987 -35.01 -10.08 2.84
N LEU A 988 -33.69 -9.98 2.78
CA LEU A 988 -32.87 -9.09 3.62
C LEU A 988 -32.33 -7.96 2.75
N LEU A 989 -32.70 -6.72 3.06
CA LEU A 989 -32.14 -5.50 2.48
C LEU A 989 -31.00 -5.00 3.37
N VAL A 990 -29.78 -5.03 2.84
CA VAL A 990 -28.59 -4.48 3.49
C VAL A 990 -28.34 -3.09 2.92
N SER A 991 -28.47 -2.06 3.73
CA SER A 991 -28.39 -0.65 3.31
C SER A 991 -27.09 0.00 3.76
N ALA A 992 -26.45 0.75 2.85
CA ALA A 992 -25.37 1.65 3.23
C ALA A 992 -25.88 2.73 4.21
N SER A 993 -25.06 3.10 5.20
CA SER A 993 -25.40 4.13 6.18
C SER A 993 -24.96 5.54 5.78
N GLU A 994 -24.11 5.67 4.76
CA GLU A 994 -23.58 6.93 4.27
C GLU A 994 -23.87 7.11 2.77
N PRO A 995 -24.20 8.32 2.30
CA PRO A 995 -24.43 8.59 0.90
C PRO A 995 -23.11 8.67 0.12
N MET A 996 -23.15 8.26 -1.15
CA MET A 996 -22.16 8.66 -2.14
C MET A 996 -22.44 10.10 -2.57
N GLY A 997 -21.62 11.04 -2.10
CA GLY A 997 -21.69 12.44 -2.50
C GLY A 997 -22.81 13.26 -1.87
N PRO A 998 -22.97 14.54 -2.28
CA PRO A 998 -23.95 15.45 -1.69
C PRO A 998 -25.36 15.21 -2.25
N TRP A 999 -26.30 14.79 -1.40
CA TRP A 999 -27.71 14.61 -1.75
C TRP A 999 -28.62 15.68 -1.15
N PRO A 1000 -29.70 16.09 -1.84
CA PRO A 1000 -30.62 17.13 -1.36
C PRO A 1000 -31.54 16.66 -0.22
N ASP A 1001 -31.81 15.35 -0.13
CA ASP A 1001 -32.63 14.71 0.90
C ASP A 1001 -32.27 13.21 1.03
N ASP A 1002 -33.02 12.46 1.84
CA ASP A 1002 -32.83 11.02 2.10
C ASP A 1002 -33.25 10.10 0.93
N SER A 1003 -33.54 10.64 -0.27
CA SER A 1003 -33.90 9.84 -1.46
C SER A 1003 -32.76 8.94 -1.98
N TRP A 1004 -31.55 9.12 -1.47
CA TRP A 1004 -30.39 8.29 -1.76
C TRP A 1004 -30.45 6.91 -1.11
N LYS A 1005 -31.30 6.70 -0.11
CA LYS A 1005 -31.35 5.40 0.60
C LYS A 1005 -31.90 4.31 -0.33
N PRO A 1006 -31.31 3.09 -0.31
CA PRO A 1006 -31.80 1.97 -1.11
C PRO A 1006 -33.23 1.60 -0.69
N THR A 1007 -34.02 1.11 -1.65
CA THR A 1007 -35.43 0.76 -1.41
C THR A 1007 -35.76 -0.58 -2.06
N TRP A 1008 -36.73 -1.30 -1.51
CA TRP A 1008 -37.28 -2.50 -2.15
C TRP A 1008 -38.81 -2.50 -2.02
N PRO A 1009 -39.57 -2.81 -3.10
CA PRO A 1009 -41.02 -2.59 -3.12
C PRO A 1009 -41.85 -3.70 -2.44
N PHE A 1010 -41.24 -4.82 -2.04
CA PHE A 1010 -41.92 -5.96 -1.40
C PHE A 1010 -41.50 -6.11 0.06
N GLU A 1011 -42.17 -6.96 0.84
CA GLU A 1011 -41.84 -7.20 2.25
C GLU A 1011 -40.39 -7.67 2.44
N HIS A 1012 -39.65 -7.05 3.34
CA HIS A 1012 -38.25 -7.34 3.61
C HIS A 1012 -37.83 -6.90 5.03
N GLU A 1013 -36.77 -7.53 5.55
CA GLU A 1013 -36.04 -7.04 6.72
C GLU A 1013 -34.94 -6.08 6.28
N THR A 1014 -34.68 -5.00 7.03
CA THR A 1014 -33.64 -4.01 6.70
C THR A 1014 -32.58 -3.97 7.79
N VAL A 1015 -31.32 -4.03 7.38
CA VAL A 1015 -30.15 -3.81 8.25
C VAL A 1015 -29.25 -2.74 7.65
N ALA A 1016 -28.68 -1.87 8.49
CA ALA A 1016 -27.77 -0.81 8.05
C ALA A 1016 -26.32 -1.21 8.33
N VAL A 1017 -25.44 -0.98 7.36
CA VAL A 1017 -23.99 -1.25 7.45
C VAL A 1017 -23.21 0.06 7.26
N PRO A 1018 -22.14 0.30 8.04
CA PRO A 1018 -21.26 1.45 7.87
C PRO A 1018 -20.73 1.62 6.44
N GLY A 1019 -20.42 2.87 6.06
CA GLY A 1019 -19.88 3.21 4.75
C GLY A 1019 -20.91 3.54 3.67
N ASP A 1020 -20.38 3.85 2.48
CA ASP A 1020 -21.09 4.18 1.25
C ASP A 1020 -21.28 2.93 0.36
N HIS A 1021 -21.87 3.12 -0.82
CA HIS A 1021 -22.14 2.06 -1.81
C HIS A 1021 -20.96 1.12 -2.07
N PHE A 1022 -19.72 1.64 -2.05
CA PHE A 1022 -18.50 0.88 -2.29
C PHE A 1022 -17.81 0.48 -0.99
N THR A 1023 -17.63 1.39 -0.03
CA THR A 1023 -16.87 1.12 1.21
C THR A 1023 -17.59 0.11 2.09
N MET A 1024 -18.93 -0.03 2.01
CA MET A 1024 -19.64 -1.09 2.72
C MET A 1024 -19.18 -2.50 2.30
N MET A 1025 -18.86 -2.71 1.02
CA MET A 1025 -18.37 -4.00 0.50
C MET A 1025 -16.86 -4.15 0.69
N GLN A 1026 -16.11 -3.04 0.72
CA GLN A 1026 -14.65 -3.05 0.80
C GLN A 1026 -14.15 -3.10 2.24
N GLU A 1027 -14.72 -2.31 3.13
CA GLU A 1027 -14.24 -2.08 4.50
C GLU A 1027 -15.12 -2.73 5.55
N HIS A 1028 -16.37 -3.05 5.21
CA HIS A 1028 -17.38 -3.54 6.17
C HIS A 1028 -18.05 -4.86 5.74
N ALA A 1029 -17.36 -5.65 4.91
CA ALA A 1029 -17.82 -6.97 4.47
C ALA A 1029 -18.06 -7.93 5.65
N ASP A 1030 -17.34 -7.76 6.75
CA ASP A 1030 -17.50 -8.51 8.01
C ASP A 1030 -18.87 -8.24 8.66
N ALA A 1031 -19.34 -6.99 8.61
CA ALA A 1031 -20.66 -6.62 9.10
C ALA A 1031 -21.76 -7.22 8.23
N ILE A 1032 -21.60 -7.17 6.91
CA ILE A 1032 -22.52 -7.82 5.96
C ILE A 1032 -22.57 -9.33 6.22
N ALA A 1033 -21.41 -9.99 6.34
CA ALA A 1033 -21.31 -11.42 6.63
C ALA A 1033 -22.03 -11.80 7.91
N ARG A 1034 -21.83 -11.05 9.00
CA ARG A 1034 -22.53 -11.27 10.28
C ARG A 1034 -24.05 -11.15 10.16
N HIS A 1035 -24.54 -10.14 9.44
CA HIS A 1035 -25.98 -9.98 9.23
C HIS A 1035 -26.56 -11.13 8.41
N ILE A 1036 -25.86 -11.59 7.38
CA ILE A 1036 -26.25 -12.76 6.60
C ILE A 1036 -26.26 -14.01 7.48
N ASP A 1037 -25.23 -14.23 8.30
CA ASP A 1037 -25.13 -15.40 9.19
C ASP A 1037 -26.26 -15.44 10.24
N VAL A 1038 -26.53 -14.31 10.90
CA VAL A 1038 -27.65 -14.18 11.85
C VAL A 1038 -29.00 -14.43 11.16
N TRP A 1039 -29.18 -13.87 9.97
CA TRP A 1039 -30.41 -14.02 9.20
C TRP A 1039 -30.62 -15.46 8.71
N LEU A 1040 -29.54 -16.15 8.32
CA LEU A 1040 -29.55 -17.57 7.95
C LEU A 1040 -29.83 -18.49 9.16
N GLY A 1041 -29.32 -18.14 10.34
CA GLY A 1041 -29.49 -18.91 11.58
C GLY A 1041 -30.86 -18.74 12.26
N GLY A 1042 -31.60 -17.66 11.95
CA GLY A 1042 -32.86 -17.29 12.61
C GLY A 1042 -34.13 -18.03 12.17
N GLY A 1043 -34.02 -19.05 11.31
CA GLY A 1043 -35.15 -19.79 10.75
C GLY A 1043 -35.79 -20.84 11.69
N SER A 1044 -36.12 -20.46 12.93
CA SER A 1044 -37.14 -21.14 13.74
C SER A 1044 -37.72 -20.18 14.78
N GLN A 1045 -38.81 -19.49 14.40
CA GLN A 1045 -39.86 -19.09 15.32
C GLN A 1045 -41.10 -19.95 15.08
#